data_AF-A0A7C3TGI1-F1
#
_entry.id   AF-A0A7C3TGI1-F1
#
_cell.length_a   1.000
_cell.length_b   1.000
_cell.length_c   1.000
_cell.angle_alpha   90.00
_cell.angle_beta   90.00
_cell.angle_gamma   90.00
#
_symmetry.space_group_name_H-M   'P 1'
#
loop_
_entity.id
_entity.type
_entity.pdbx_description
1 polymer ?
#
loop_
_entity_poly.entity_id
_entity_poly.type
_entity_poly.pdbx_seq_one_letter_code
_entity_poly.pdbx_strand_id
1 'polypeptide(L)'
;MSYVSINNVDLNRVKELIKAAERYLGYDSLYIWNININGIIVQLRTNDITLDTLWKENWHPAAYDDSLRPHGTIYAVTQAPKVETGIYYHPETKTGIVFNPESYEAVRELGIRIVMDISLHQKHPSLLRGALVDINGEGVMLTGKVGSGKSTHAFLLLDMERSRIQSNDLFTVKQLGGEKGRLSTQACERKFYLKNELSKINPRLRELSRKCHREDDHFMLDPWWIGGSEKYVDTTRIKLIFILQKSENEQFTAKRLTKQEALNLLMESALGLNPFSEKNDEKMALLESFIRDILQFVTCYAINTSKPIFQVQKRLHEIILFKEYLEPETSPRTQDVIMAPADLDDVLRKVKDKVDSLRNRSNVTLLDENQVRSMAEEHGTRTVFGNYNFTSTVKNRSANLTVYIGSSEVQQRNLNQRQREIIRNLPLTIDEVHKYLERAPLVSIERTMGDNSLFTPRCTLYVSIQRREMVRLAYMVSQTLFPPRGGEPHLQLVYIPEWQEKDRQILVFPEIGVTYVLGTDYYGEAKKGFLRMAMWMAKKRGMLGLHAGAKIVRAKGRNGRINRYGMLIFGLTATGKTTHTCHNHGLTDEGEGIEIIQDDVIFLRPDCSALGTEKGFYLKTEGVTPEIQPLIYNAVTKPDAIFENVMVDYLGNVYFGDETLTGNARGIMQRDDFGEYRSPTVNLPSIEELDGLIIIFITRRNTVVPIAQRLTAEQAAATFMLGESIETSGSDPRRAGESIREVGMNPFIIGDESEEGNRFYDFVKKHEDKIQFYQLNTGGVGEIMVKADDGTRVVRQKVVRVEIPEMAAIIRAIARGDIEWTNDPNFGTQVPARVPGVDMEKFNLNKYYTPDQITYYVQELKKERKEYLSKFPKLYPEILSAIE
;
A
#
# COMPACT_ATOMS: atom_id res chain seq x y z
N MET A 1 0.00 -21.47 -34.29
CA MET A 1 1.27 -21.34 -35.03
C MET A 1 2.25 -22.33 -34.44
N SER A 2 2.46 -23.42 -35.18
CA SER A 2 3.60 -24.32 -35.05
C SER A 2 4.89 -23.50 -35.17
N TYR A 3 5.97 -23.91 -34.51
CA TYR A 3 7.29 -23.37 -34.79
C TYR A 3 7.54 -23.40 -36.30
N VAL A 4 8.15 -22.34 -36.81
CA VAL A 4 8.67 -22.31 -38.19
C VAL A 4 9.55 -23.55 -38.37
N SER A 5 9.17 -24.48 -39.26
CA SER A 5 9.91 -25.72 -39.45
C SER A 5 11.18 -25.44 -40.25
N ILE A 6 12.33 -25.52 -39.59
CA ILE A 6 13.65 -25.32 -40.21
C ILE A 6 14.21 -26.70 -40.58
N ASN A 7 14.39 -26.94 -41.87
CA ASN A 7 14.92 -28.21 -42.36
C ASN A 7 16.45 -28.19 -42.36
N ASN A 8 17.08 -29.07 -41.59
CA ASN A 8 18.53 -29.25 -41.72
C ASN A 8 18.84 -29.92 -43.06
N VAL A 9 19.86 -29.42 -43.75
CA VAL A 9 20.32 -29.94 -45.03
C VAL A 9 21.78 -30.33 -44.94
N ASP A 10 22.24 -31.18 -45.85
CA ASP A 10 23.65 -31.50 -46.01
C ASP A 10 24.41 -30.45 -46.86
N LEU A 11 25.73 -30.62 -46.96
CA LEU A 11 26.62 -29.67 -47.65
C LEU A 11 26.36 -29.59 -49.17
N ASN A 12 25.91 -30.67 -49.81
CA ASN A 12 25.62 -30.65 -51.24
C ASN A 12 24.32 -29.88 -51.49
N ARG A 13 23.29 -30.19 -50.69
CA ARG A 13 21.99 -29.55 -50.78
C ARG A 13 22.06 -28.06 -50.44
N VAL A 14 22.82 -27.64 -49.42
CA VAL A 14 22.97 -26.21 -49.13
C VAL A 14 23.64 -25.46 -50.28
N LYS A 15 24.64 -26.05 -50.94
CA LYS A 15 25.30 -25.43 -52.11
C LYS A 15 24.34 -25.27 -53.29
N GLU A 16 23.46 -26.24 -53.52
CA GLU A 16 22.40 -26.12 -54.53
C GLU A 16 21.42 -24.99 -54.20
N LEU A 17 20.98 -24.92 -52.94
CA LEU A 17 20.04 -23.90 -52.48
C LEU A 17 20.65 -22.49 -52.51
N ILE A 18 21.94 -22.34 -52.18
CA ILE A 18 22.66 -21.06 -52.33
C ILE A 18 22.70 -20.64 -53.80
N LYS A 19 23.09 -21.54 -54.71
CA LYS A 19 23.09 -21.25 -56.15
C LYS A 19 21.70 -20.87 -56.66
N ALA A 20 20.65 -21.51 -56.13
CA ALA A 20 19.27 -21.17 -56.47
C ALA A 20 18.90 -19.78 -55.94
N ALA A 21 19.28 -19.43 -54.70
CA ALA A 21 19.04 -18.13 -54.11
C ALA A 21 19.77 -17.00 -54.85
N GLU A 22 21.04 -17.21 -55.18
CA GLU A 22 21.88 -16.23 -55.91
C GLU A 22 21.33 -15.88 -57.30
N ARG A 23 20.54 -16.76 -57.94
CA ARG A 23 19.85 -16.43 -59.21
C ARG A 23 18.79 -15.35 -59.07
N TYR A 24 18.25 -15.15 -57.87
CA TYR A 24 17.19 -14.17 -57.58
C TYR A 24 17.70 -12.96 -56.79
N LEU A 25 18.89 -13.07 -56.18
CA LEU A 25 19.61 -11.95 -55.57
C LEU A 25 20.37 -11.19 -56.66
N GLY A 26 19.64 -10.37 -57.44
CA GLY A 26 20.22 -9.54 -58.49
C GLY A 26 21.13 -8.43 -57.94
N TYR A 27 22.07 -7.93 -58.76
CA TYR A 27 23.02 -6.88 -58.36
C TYR A 27 22.33 -5.59 -57.88
N ASP A 28 21.26 -5.17 -58.56
CA ASP A 28 20.52 -3.94 -58.25
C ASP A 28 19.46 -4.10 -57.14
N SER A 29 19.19 -5.34 -56.69
CA SER A 29 18.18 -5.64 -55.67
C SER A 29 18.75 -6.28 -54.40
N LEU A 30 20.07 -6.49 -54.31
CA LEU A 30 20.71 -7.14 -53.18
C LEU A 30 20.95 -6.19 -52.01
N TYR A 31 20.28 -6.45 -50.88
CA TYR A 31 20.52 -5.82 -49.59
C TYR A 31 21.38 -6.74 -48.72
N ILE A 32 22.43 -6.19 -48.12
CA ILE A 32 23.33 -6.90 -47.20
C ILE A 32 23.43 -6.13 -45.88
N TRP A 33 23.20 -6.81 -44.77
CA TRP A 33 23.37 -6.22 -43.45
C TRP A 33 23.87 -7.21 -42.40
N ASN A 34 24.84 -6.77 -41.61
CA ASN A 34 25.42 -7.52 -40.51
C ASN A 34 24.82 -7.05 -39.18
N ILE A 35 24.31 -7.99 -38.38
CA ILE A 35 23.85 -7.74 -37.01
C ILE A 35 24.80 -8.38 -36.00
N ASN A 36 24.72 -7.93 -34.76
CA ASN A 36 25.47 -8.50 -33.64
C ASN A 36 24.50 -8.95 -32.53
N ILE A 37 24.52 -10.24 -32.21
CA ILE A 37 23.83 -10.81 -31.05
C ILE A 37 24.87 -11.47 -30.16
N ASN A 38 25.16 -10.87 -29.00
CA ASN A 38 26.13 -11.38 -28.02
C ASN A 38 27.55 -11.66 -28.60
N GLY A 39 28.02 -10.81 -29.49
CA GLY A 39 29.32 -10.97 -30.17
C GLY A 39 29.27 -11.89 -31.40
N ILE A 40 28.14 -12.53 -31.69
CA ILE A 40 27.96 -13.36 -32.88
C ILE A 40 27.39 -12.50 -34.01
N ILE A 41 28.17 -12.38 -35.07
CA ILE A 41 27.81 -11.62 -36.28
C ILE A 41 27.05 -12.52 -37.25
N VAL A 42 25.82 -12.13 -37.62
CA VAL A 42 25.02 -12.82 -38.64
C VAL A 42 24.74 -11.85 -39.78
N GLN A 43 25.02 -12.28 -41.00
CA GLN A 43 24.74 -11.51 -42.22
C GLN A 43 23.40 -11.93 -42.82
N LEU A 44 22.53 -10.96 -43.12
CA LEU A 44 21.40 -11.16 -44.02
C LEU A 44 21.77 -10.73 -45.43
N ARG A 45 21.40 -11.55 -46.42
CA ARG A 45 21.40 -11.25 -47.85
C ARG A 45 19.99 -11.44 -48.38
N THR A 46 19.38 -10.39 -48.91
CA THR A 46 17.99 -10.47 -49.40
C THR A 46 17.75 -9.59 -50.61
N ASN A 47 16.79 -9.98 -51.45
CA ASN A 47 16.26 -9.14 -52.53
C ASN A 47 15.05 -8.30 -52.09
N ASP A 48 14.68 -8.35 -50.81
CA ASP A 48 13.49 -7.71 -50.26
C ASP A 48 13.84 -6.57 -49.29
N ILE A 49 13.49 -5.35 -49.67
CA ILE A 49 13.71 -4.13 -48.86
C ILE A 49 13.00 -4.19 -47.50
N THR A 50 11.85 -4.87 -47.41
CA THR A 50 11.05 -4.98 -46.19
C THR A 50 11.77 -5.89 -45.18
N LEU A 51 12.27 -7.05 -45.65
CA LEU A 51 13.06 -7.95 -44.81
C LEU A 51 14.36 -7.29 -44.33
N ASP A 52 15.06 -6.56 -45.20
CA ASP A 52 16.26 -5.79 -44.84
C ASP A 52 15.95 -4.73 -43.76
N THR A 53 14.87 -3.96 -43.96
CA THR A 53 14.45 -2.91 -43.01
C THR A 53 14.11 -3.50 -41.64
N LEU A 54 13.29 -4.56 -41.59
CA LEU A 54 12.90 -5.22 -40.35
C LEU A 54 14.10 -5.85 -39.62
N TRP A 55 15.05 -6.41 -40.37
CA TRP A 55 16.29 -6.97 -39.82
C TRP A 55 17.17 -5.90 -39.16
N LYS A 56 17.31 -4.73 -39.81
CA LYS A 56 18.04 -3.56 -39.27
C LYS A 56 17.38 -2.95 -38.04
N GLU A 57 16.05 -2.98 -37.99
CA GLU A 57 15.26 -2.43 -36.89
C GLU A 57 15.25 -3.34 -35.66
N ASN A 58 15.14 -4.66 -35.86
CA ASN A 58 15.01 -5.62 -34.77
C ASN A 58 16.31 -5.79 -33.98
N TRP A 59 17.47 -5.77 -34.64
CA TRP A 59 18.76 -6.15 -34.05
C TRP A 59 19.76 -5.00 -33.99
N HIS A 60 20.75 -5.12 -33.09
CA HIS A 60 21.87 -4.19 -33.05
C HIS A 60 22.81 -4.42 -34.25
N PRO A 61 23.30 -3.34 -34.90
CA PRO A 61 24.24 -3.48 -36.01
C PRO A 61 25.58 -4.03 -35.53
N ALA A 62 26.24 -4.82 -36.38
CA ALA A 62 27.66 -5.11 -36.20
C ALA A 62 28.50 -3.83 -36.42
N ALA A 63 29.73 -3.81 -35.89
CA ALA A 63 30.64 -2.71 -36.15
C ALA A 63 30.89 -2.59 -37.68
N TYR A 64 30.98 -1.35 -38.18
CA TYR A 64 31.23 -1.09 -39.60
C TYR A 64 32.74 -1.22 -39.87
N ASP A 65 33.17 -2.44 -40.18
CA ASP A 65 34.54 -2.79 -40.51
C ASP A 65 34.53 -3.80 -41.67
N ASP A 66 35.11 -3.41 -42.80
CA ASP A 66 35.13 -4.18 -44.05
C ASP A 66 35.89 -5.53 -43.92
N SER A 67 36.67 -5.71 -42.84
CA SER A 67 37.37 -6.95 -42.54
C SER A 67 36.54 -7.96 -41.72
N LEU A 68 35.40 -7.54 -41.15
CA LEU A 68 34.57 -8.41 -40.31
C LEU A 68 33.84 -9.46 -41.15
N ARG A 69 34.28 -10.72 -41.02
CA ARG A 69 33.58 -11.87 -41.60
C ARG A 69 32.40 -12.27 -40.71
N PRO A 70 31.20 -12.52 -41.29
CA PRO A 70 30.08 -13.00 -40.51
C PRO A 70 30.32 -14.43 -40.03
N HIS A 71 29.85 -14.75 -38.82
CA HIS A 71 29.91 -16.09 -38.25
C HIS A 71 28.81 -17.01 -38.83
N GLY A 72 27.74 -16.42 -39.37
CA GLY A 72 26.70 -17.13 -40.12
C GLY A 72 26.04 -16.22 -41.14
N THR A 73 25.46 -16.81 -42.18
CA THR A 73 24.85 -16.06 -43.30
C THR A 73 23.45 -16.58 -43.59
N ILE A 74 22.50 -15.68 -43.81
CA ILE A 74 21.13 -15.99 -44.21
C ILE A 74 20.89 -15.46 -45.63
N TYR A 75 20.41 -16.32 -46.51
CA TYR A 75 19.90 -15.97 -47.83
C TYR A 75 18.37 -15.96 -47.77
N ALA A 76 17.74 -14.79 -47.76
CA ALA A 76 16.28 -14.67 -47.76
C ALA A 76 15.81 -14.13 -49.10
N VAL A 77 15.14 -14.97 -49.88
CA VAL A 77 14.73 -14.65 -51.25
C VAL A 77 13.21 -14.62 -51.35
N THR A 78 12.65 -13.50 -51.83
CA THR A 78 11.23 -13.38 -52.19
C THR A 78 11.05 -13.48 -53.70
N GLN A 79 9.81 -13.77 -54.14
CA GLN A 79 9.43 -13.85 -55.56
C GLN A 79 10.25 -14.87 -56.38
N ALA A 80 10.52 -16.05 -55.79
CA ALA A 80 11.15 -17.18 -56.46
C ALA A 80 10.11 -18.27 -56.80
N PRO A 81 9.26 -18.09 -57.83
CA PRO A 81 8.13 -18.98 -58.11
C PRO A 81 8.54 -20.38 -58.60
N LYS A 82 9.80 -20.56 -59.02
CA LYS A 82 10.35 -21.85 -59.48
C LYS A 82 11.03 -22.64 -58.36
N VAL A 83 10.97 -22.15 -57.12
CA VAL A 83 11.56 -22.81 -55.95
C VAL A 83 10.46 -23.00 -54.91
N GLU A 84 10.42 -24.18 -54.32
CA GLU A 84 9.47 -24.49 -53.24
C GLU A 84 9.72 -23.57 -52.03
N THR A 85 8.65 -23.03 -51.45
CA THR A 85 8.71 -22.27 -50.21
C THR A 85 9.28 -23.15 -49.11
N GLY A 86 10.33 -22.68 -48.45
CA GLY A 86 11.02 -23.52 -47.47
C GLY A 86 12.11 -22.78 -46.73
N ILE A 87 12.42 -23.29 -45.54
CA ILE A 87 13.44 -22.76 -44.64
C ILE A 87 14.44 -23.86 -44.36
N TYR A 88 15.70 -23.58 -44.66
CA TYR A 88 16.77 -24.55 -44.65
C TYR A 88 17.94 -24.03 -43.82
N TYR A 89 18.62 -24.94 -43.12
CA TYR A 89 19.79 -24.62 -42.31
C TYR A 89 20.89 -25.66 -42.49
N HIS A 90 22.13 -25.20 -42.67
CA HIS A 90 23.32 -26.04 -42.68
C HIS A 90 24.19 -25.74 -41.45
N PRO A 91 24.27 -26.67 -40.48
CA PRO A 91 24.96 -26.44 -39.21
C PRO A 91 26.48 -26.25 -39.31
N GLU A 92 27.17 -26.84 -40.28
CA GLU A 92 28.65 -26.72 -40.32
C GLU A 92 29.10 -25.36 -40.87
N THR A 93 28.45 -24.88 -41.93
CA THR A 93 28.76 -23.57 -42.56
C THR A 93 28.00 -22.41 -41.94
N LYS A 94 27.09 -22.68 -40.99
CA LYS A 94 26.19 -21.70 -40.37
C LYS A 94 25.39 -20.92 -41.42
N THR A 95 24.92 -21.61 -42.45
CA THR A 95 24.19 -21.00 -43.56
C THR A 95 22.70 -21.31 -43.46
N GLY A 96 21.89 -20.26 -43.41
CA GLY A 96 20.44 -20.34 -43.50
C GLY A 96 19.96 -19.91 -44.89
N ILE A 97 18.93 -20.57 -45.43
CA ILE A 97 18.25 -20.14 -46.64
C ILE A 97 16.74 -20.12 -46.41
N VAL A 98 16.07 -19.07 -46.85
CA VAL A 98 14.60 -18.91 -46.82
C VAL A 98 14.12 -18.54 -48.22
N PHE A 99 13.24 -19.36 -48.80
CA PHE A 99 12.56 -19.06 -50.06
C PHE A 99 11.11 -18.66 -49.80
N ASN A 100 10.69 -17.56 -50.41
CA ASN A 100 9.35 -16.99 -50.36
C ASN A 100 8.78 -16.92 -48.92
N PRO A 101 9.49 -16.27 -47.97
CA PRO A 101 8.99 -16.14 -46.60
C PRO A 101 7.62 -15.48 -46.56
N GLU A 102 6.68 -16.08 -45.83
CA GLU A 102 5.36 -15.49 -45.57
C GLU A 102 5.42 -14.30 -44.59
N SER A 103 6.45 -14.24 -43.75
CA SER A 103 6.70 -13.11 -42.86
C SER A 103 8.16 -12.99 -42.43
N TYR A 104 8.52 -11.84 -41.84
CA TYR A 104 9.83 -11.63 -41.23
C TYR A 104 10.17 -12.63 -40.10
N GLU A 105 9.17 -13.25 -39.45
CA GLU A 105 9.36 -14.23 -38.38
C GLU A 105 10.27 -15.40 -38.81
N ALA A 106 10.16 -15.85 -40.07
CA ALA A 106 10.98 -16.92 -40.61
C ALA A 106 12.49 -16.57 -40.64
N VAL A 107 12.81 -15.35 -41.07
CA VAL A 107 14.20 -14.85 -41.14
C VAL A 107 14.75 -14.62 -39.73
N ARG A 108 13.92 -14.04 -38.85
CA ARG A 108 14.25 -13.80 -37.44
C ARG A 108 14.59 -15.11 -36.69
N GLU A 109 13.73 -16.12 -36.80
CA GLU A 109 13.92 -17.41 -36.13
C GLU A 109 15.18 -18.13 -36.64
N LEU A 110 15.49 -18.04 -37.94
CA LEU A 110 16.72 -18.59 -38.51
C LEU A 110 17.99 -17.86 -38.00
N GLY A 111 17.90 -16.54 -37.78
CA GLY A 111 18.96 -15.78 -37.11
C GLY A 111 19.23 -16.24 -35.69
N ILE A 112 18.19 -16.34 -34.86
CA ILE A 112 18.28 -16.81 -33.48
C ILE A 112 18.85 -18.23 -33.45
N ARG A 113 18.38 -19.10 -34.35
CA ARG A 113 18.83 -20.48 -34.54
C ARG A 113 20.34 -20.56 -34.82
N ILE A 114 20.87 -19.73 -35.72
CA ILE A 114 22.30 -19.67 -36.07
C ILE A 114 23.13 -19.27 -34.84
N VAL A 115 22.73 -18.20 -34.15
CA VAL A 115 23.44 -17.67 -32.97
C VAL A 115 23.49 -18.72 -31.87
N MET A 116 22.38 -19.40 -31.62
CA MET A 116 22.30 -20.46 -30.63
C MET A 116 23.18 -21.65 -30.97
N ASP A 117 23.22 -22.09 -32.23
CA ASP A 117 24.11 -23.19 -32.64
C ASP A 117 25.60 -22.84 -32.53
N ILE A 118 25.97 -21.60 -32.85
CA ILE A 118 27.35 -21.11 -32.69
C ILE A 118 27.72 -21.08 -31.19
N SER A 119 26.85 -20.54 -30.34
CA SER A 119 27.08 -20.47 -28.88
C SER A 119 27.27 -21.86 -28.26
N LEU A 120 26.50 -22.86 -28.70
CA LEU A 120 26.66 -24.26 -28.26
C LEU A 120 27.95 -24.88 -28.82
N HIS A 121 28.30 -24.61 -30.08
CA HIS A 121 29.55 -25.11 -30.68
C HIS A 121 30.80 -24.55 -29.98
N GLN A 122 30.75 -23.31 -29.51
CA GLN A 122 31.80 -22.69 -28.71
C GLN A 122 31.84 -23.20 -27.25
N LYS A 123 30.97 -24.14 -26.85
CA LYS A 123 30.84 -24.66 -25.48
C LYS A 123 30.57 -23.55 -24.43
N HIS A 124 29.93 -22.46 -24.86
CA HIS A 124 29.58 -21.31 -24.02
C HIS A 124 28.10 -20.93 -24.20
N PRO A 125 27.15 -21.81 -23.79
CA PRO A 125 25.74 -21.48 -23.79
C PRO A 125 25.48 -20.27 -22.88
N SER A 126 24.82 -19.26 -23.43
CA SER A 126 24.53 -18.02 -22.69
C SER A 126 23.19 -17.39 -23.05
N LEU A 127 22.41 -17.98 -23.96
CA LEU A 127 21.15 -17.41 -24.43
C LEU A 127 19.96 -18.13 -23.83
N LEU A 128 18.97 -17.37 -23.38
CA LEU A 128 17.67 -17.87 -22.95
C LEU A 128 16.54 -17.23 -23.76
N ARG A 129 15.47 -18.01 -24.02
CA ARG A 129 14.22 -17.50 -24.59
C ARG A 129 13.15 -17.32 -23.54
N GLY A 130 12.55 -16.13 -23.53
CA GLY A 130 11.49 -15.71 -22.62
C GLY A 130 11.39 -14.19 -22.55
N ALA A 131 10.27 -13.71 -22.03
CA ALA A 131 10.15 -12.30 -21.68
C ALA A 131 10.79 -12.05 -20.31
N LEU A 132 11.48 -10.93 -20.13
CA LEU A 132 12.16 -10.58 -18.90
C LEU A 132 11.73 -9.16 -18.46
N VAL A 133 11.21 -9.07 -17.25
CA VAL A 133 10.77 -7.82 -16.62
C VAL A 133 11.57 -7.62 -15.34
N ASP A 134 12.20 -6.46 -15.19
CA ASP A 134 12.84 -6.00 -13.95
C ASP A 134 11.78 -5.34 -13.07
N ILE A 135 11.61 -5.83 -11.84
CA ILE A 135 10.66 -5.27 -10.87
C ILE A 135 11.45 -5.00 -9.60
N ASN A 136 11.62 -3.71 -9.24
CA ASN A 136 12.43 -3.30 -8.10
C ASN A 136 13.89 -3.83 -8.14
N GLY A 137 14.48 -3.97 -9.33
CA GLY A 137 15.85 -4.49 -9.50
C GLY A 137 15.96 -6.01 -9.45
N GLU A 138 14.84 -6.74 -9.43
CA GLU A 138 14.76 -8.20 -9.49
C GLU A 138 14.13 -8.62 -10.82
N GLY A 139 14.86 -9.39 -11.62
CA GLY A 139 14.43 -9.89 -12.91
C GLY A 139 13.49 -11.08 -12.77
N VAL A 140 12.31 -10.94 -13.38
CA VAL A 140 11.25 -11.94 -13.48
C VAL A 140 11.15 -12.42 -14.92
N MET A 141 11.56 -13.65 -15.16
CA MET A 141 11.48 -14.28 -16.48
C MET A 141 10.13 -14.99 -16.65
N LEU A 142 9.47 -14.80 -17.80
CA LEU A 142 8.29 -15.53 -18.21
C LEU A 142 8.63 -16.37 -19.45
N THR A 143 8.49 -17.69 -19.32
CA THR A 143 8.77 -18.65 -20.40
C THR A 143 7.67 -19.70 -20.51
N GLY A 144 7.67 -20.48 -21.59
CA GLY A 144 6.63 -21.47 -21.86
C GLY A 144 6.35 -21.64 -23.36
N LYS A 145 5.48 -22.61 -23.69
CA LYS A 145 5.13 -22.96 -25.08
C LYS A 145 4.53 -21.78 -25.85
N VAL A 146 4.56 -21.85 -27.19
CA VAL A 146 3.93 -20.83 -28.05
C VAL A 146 2.44 -20.70 -27.69
N GLY A 147 1.94 -19.47 -27.58
CA GLY A 147 0.54 -19.21 -27.21
C GLY A 147 0.20 -19.33 -25.72
N SER A 148 1.20 -19.48 -24.84
CA SER A 148 1.02 -19.46 -23.37
C SER A 148 0.84 -18.05 -22.78
N GLY A 149 0.99 -16.98 -23.57
CA GLY A 149 0.77 -15.61 -23.11
C GLY A 149 2.00 -14.91 -22.49
N LYS A 150 3.23 -15.37 -22.78
CA LYS A 150 4.49 -14.78 -22.26
C LYS A 150 4.52 -13.25 -22.34
N SER A 151 4.41 -12.72 -23.56
CA SER A 151 4.40 -11.27 -23.81
C SER A 151 3.20 -10.60 -23.12
N THR A 152 2.03 -11.22 -23.17
CA THR A 152 0.83 -10.68 -22.51
C THR A 152 1.06 -10.46 -21.02
N HIS A 153 1.59 -11.46 -20.33
CA HIS A 153 1.85 -11.37 -18.91
C HIS A 153 3.01 -10.42 -18.59
N ALA A 154 4.06 -10.37 -19.42
CA ALA A 154 5.16 -9.43 -19.26
C ALA A 154 4.71 -7.96 -19.34
N PHE A 155 3.88 -7.62 -20.33
CA PHE A 155 3.37 -6.25 -20.49
C PHE A 155 2.38 -5.87 -19.37
N LEU A 156 1.58 -6.80 -18.87
CA LEU A 156 0.70 -6.55 -17.72
C LEU A 156 1.47 -6.34 -16.41
N LEU A 157 2.62 -6.99 -16.23
CA LEU A 157 3.50 -6.73 -15.08
C LEU A 157 4.09 -5.32 -15.09
N LEU A 158 4.06 -4.61 -16.23
CA LEU A 158 4.49 -3.21 -16.30
C LEU A 158 3.54 -2.23 -15.59
N ASP A 159 2.36 -2.67 -15.17
CA ASP A 159 1.46 -1.88 -14.33
C ASP A 159 1.90 -1.86 -12.86
N MET A 160 2.85 -2.72 -12.47
CA MET A 160 3.46 -2.68 -11.13
C MET A 160 4.37 -1.46 -10.97
N GLU A 161 4.50 -0.96 -9.74
CA GLU A 161 5.41 0.15 -9.43
C GLU A 161 6.86 -0.26 -9.70
N ARG A 162 7.68 0.64 -10.28
CA ARG A 162 9.10 0.42 -10.59
C ARG A 162 9.38 -0.85 -11.42
N SER A 163 8.47 -1.19 -12.32
CA SER A 163 8.61 -2.27 -13.29
C SER A 163 9.15 -1.75 -14.62
N ARG A 164 10.11 -2.46 -15.22
CA ARG A 164 10.77 -2.14 -16.49
C ARG A 164 10.92 -3.39 -17.34
N ILE A 165 10.55 -3.35 -18.61
CA ILE A 165 10.78 -4.48 -19.52
C ILE A 165 12.23 -4.47 -19.98
N GLN A 166 12.85 -5.64 -20.09
CA GLN A 166 14.22 -5.79 -20.60
C GLN A 166 14.22 -6.50 -21.95
N SER A 167 13.48 -7.60 -22.07
CA SER A 167 13.35 -8.37 -23.31
C SER A 167 11.97 -8.97 -23.41
N ASN A 168 11.49 -9.17 -24.64
CA ASN A 168 10.24 -9.85 -24.90
C ASN A 168 10.43 -11.33 -25.27
N ASP A 169 11.59 -11.70 -25.82
CA ASP A 169 11.80 -13.06 -26.31
C ASP A 169 13.23 -13.59 -26.17
N LEU A 170 14.28 -12.78 -26.37
CA LEU A 170 15.67 -13.27 -26.31
C LEU A 170 16.57 -12.35 -25.47
N PHE A 171 17.35 -12.96 -24.57
CA PHE A 171 18.37 -12.26 -23.79
C PHE A 171 19.53 -13.19 -23.45
N THR A 172 20.67 -12.61 -23.09
CA THR A 172 21.84 -13.35 -22.63
C THR A 172 21.92 -13.39 -21.11
N VAL A 173 22.56 -14.44 -20.58
CA VAL A 173 22.86 -14.64 -19.17
C VAL A 173 24.37 -14.83 -19.03
N LYS A 174 24.97 -14.07 -18.11
CA LYS A 174 26.37 -14.20 -17.70
C LYS A 174 26.43 -14.38 -16.19
N GLN A 175 27.14 -15.40 -15.73
CA GLN A 175 27.44 -15.58 -14.31
C GLN A 175 28.66 -14.75 -13.93
N LEU A 176 28.52 -13.89 -12.92
CA LEU A 176 29.56 -13.00 -12.43
C LEU A 176 29.84 -13.29 -10.94
N GLY A 177 31.10 -13.61 -10.60
CA GLY A 177 31.58 -13.89 -9.23
C GLY A 177 31.39 -15.34 -8.77
N GLY A 178 32.31 -15.86 -7.93
CA GLY A 178 32.45 -17.28 -7.48
C GLY A 178 31.26 -17.92 -6.73
N GLU A 179 31.48 -18.71 -5.67
CA GLU A 179 30.43 -19.56 -5.03
C GLU A 179 29.11 -18.84 -4.62
N LYS A 180 29.10 -17.50 -4.50
CA LYS A 180 27.91 -16.66 -4.27
C LYS A 180 27.44 -15.87 -5.52
N GLY A 181 27.72 -16.37 -6.71
CA GLY A 181 27.64 -15.67 -7.99
C GLY A 181 26.30 -14.98 -8.31
N ARG A 182 26.34 -14.06 -9.27
CA ARG A 182 25.18 -13.30 -9.75
C ARG A 182 24.92 -13.63 -11.22
N LEU A 183 23.67 -13.95 -11.55
CA LEU A 183 23.21 -14.07 -12.94
C LEU A 183 22.84 -12.67 -13.45
N SER A 184 23.73 -12.07 -14.23
CA SER A 184 23.46 -10.80 -14.92
C SER A 184 22.92 -11.10 -16.31
N THR A 185 21.97 -10.29 -16.78
CA THR A 185 21.42 -10.42 -18.14
C THR A 185 21.68 -9.19 -19.00
N GLN A 186 21.63 -9.38 -20.32
CA GLN A 186 21.72 -8.31 -21.30
C GLN A 186 20.74 -8.54 -22.45
N ALA A 187 20.05 -7.48 -22.88
CA ALA A 187 19.06 -7.53 -23.94
C ALA A 187 19.74 -7.80 -25.28
N CYS A 188 19.13 -8.66 -26.11
CA CYS A 188 19.63 -8.97 -27.46
C CYS A 188 18.92 -8.16 -28.54
N GLU A 189 17.63 -7.92 -28.35
CA GLU A 189 16.77 -7.24 -29.31
C GLU A 189 16.87 -5.74 -29.12
N ARG A 190 17.07 -5.00 -30.21
CA ARG A 190 17.04 -3.54 -30.22
C ARG A 190 15.60 -3.01 -30.18
N LYS A 191 14.72 -3.62 -30.98
CA LYS A 191 13.27 -3.37 -31.00
C LYS A 191 12.53 -4.69 -30.88
N PHE A 192 11.36 -4.67 -30.23
CA PHE A 192 10.55 -5.85 -30.02
C PHE A 192 9.64 -6.10 -31.22
N TYR A 193 9.76 -7.29 -31.81
CA TYR A 193 8.83 -7.78 -32.82
C TYR A 193 7.62 -8.44 -32.13
N LEU A 194 6.47 -7.76 -32.15
CA LEU A 194 5.29 -8.08 -31.33
C LEU A 194 4.07 -8.42 -32.19
N LYS A 195 3.23 -9.35 -31.73
CA LYS A 195 1.96 -9.67 -32.42
C LYS A 195 0.95 -8.54 -32.28
N ASN A 196 0.18 -8.28 -33.35
CA ASN A 196 -0.86 -7.26 -33.36
C ASN A 196 -1.90 -7.45 -32.23
N GLU A 197 -2.20 -8.69 -31.84
CA GLU A 197 -3.09 -9.00 -30.71
C GLU A 197 -2.64 -8.40 -29.37
N LEU A 198 -1.33 -8.18 -29.14
CA LEU A 198 -0.84 -7.54 -27.92
C LEU A 198 -1.37 -6.10 -27.75
N SER A 199 -1.64 -5.39 -28.85
CA SER A 199 -2.21 -4.04 -28.82
C SER A 199 -3.58 -3.96 -28.15
N LYS A 200 -4.26 -5.11 -27.97
CA LYS A 200 -5.57 -5.17 -27.30
C LYS A 200 -5.48 -5.20 -25.77
N ILE A 201 -4.30 -5.47 -25.21
CA ILE A 201 -4.10 -5.72 -23.77
C ILE A 201 -4.22 -4.44 -22.93
N ASN A 202 -3.69 -3.31 -23.41
CA ASN A 202 -3.78 -2.02 -22.73
C ASN A 202 -3.85 -0.87 -23.76
N PRO A 203 -4.71 0.15 -23.55
CA PRO A 203 -4.81 1.34 -24.41
C PRO A 203 -3.48 1.99 -24.80
N ARG A 204 -2.50 2.05 -23.90
CA ARG A 204 -1.19 2.67 -24.17
C ARG A 204 -0.42 1.91 -25.25
N LEU A 205 -0.40 0.57 -25.17
CA LEU A 205 0.27 -0.26 -26.17
C LEU A 205 -0.44 -0.19 -27.52
N ARG A 206 -1.76 0.00 -27.53
CA ARG A 206 -2.56 0.26 -28.74
C ARG A 206 -2.17 1.56 -29.44
N GLU A 207 -1.90 2.60 -28.67
CA GLU A 207 -1.46 3.88 -29.23
C GLU A 207 -0.04 3.78 -29.79
N LEU A 208 0.86 3.12 -29.06
CA LEU A 208 2.24 2.88 -29.51
C LEU A 208 2.29 2.05 -30.78
N SER A 209 1.49 0.98 -30.87
CA SER A 209 1.46 0.12 -32.05
C SER A 209 1.01 0.85 -33.32
N ARG A 210 0.19 1.92 -33.20
CA ARG A 210 -0.21 2.77 -34.34
C ARG A 210 0.95 3.59 -34.92
N LYS A 211 1.99 3.85 -34.12
CA LYS A 211 3.20 4.60 -34.50
C LYS A 211 4.32 3.69 -35.01
N CYS A 212 4.17 2.38 -34.84
CA CYS A 212 5.17 1.37 -35.20
C CYS A 212 5.08 1.00 -36.69
N HIS A 213 6.18 0.50 -37.25
CA HIS A 213 6.15 -0.21 -38.53
C HIS A 213 5.36 -1.51 -38.36
N ARG A 214 4.46 -1.82 -39.31
CA ARG A 214 3.50 -2.93 -39.21
C ARG A 214 3.62 -3.87 -40.40
N GLU A 215 3.52 -5.15 -40.11
CA GLU A 215 3.26 -6.26 -41.03
C GLU A 215 1.85 -6.82 -40.70
N ASP A 216 1.31 -7.69 -41.54
CA ASP A 216 -0.09 -8.15 -41.45
C ASP A 216 -0.49 -8.62 -40.03
N ASP A 217 0.39 -9.36 -39.35
CA ASP A 217 0.14 -9.90 -38.00
C ASP A 217 1.06 -9.34 -36.88
N HIS A 218 2.02 -8.47 -37.21
CA HIS A 218 3.03 -8.00 -36.26
C HIS A 218 3.34 -6.50 -36.37
N PHE A 219 4.00 -5.95 -35.34
CA PHE A 219 4.54 -4.60 -35.33
C PHE A 219 5.88 -4.53 -34.60
N MET A 220 6.72 -3.57 -35.00
CA MET A 220 8.06 -3.37 -34.44
C MET A 220 8.04 -2.22 -33.42
N LEU A 221 8.13 -2.56 -32.12
CA LEU A 221 8.09 -1.59 -31.01
C LEU A 221 9.49 -1.24 -30.51
N ASP A 222 9.83 0.05 -30.50
CA ASP A 222 10.97 0.53 -29.72
C ASP A 222 10.61 0.50 -28.23
N PRO A 223 11.34 -0.27 -27.39
CA PRO A 223 11.00 -0.40 -25.98
C PRO A 223 11.14 0.92 -25.21
N TRP A 224 11.98 1.87 -25.67
CA TRP A 224 12.08 3.19 -25.06
C TRP A 224 10.78 3.99 -25.17
N TRP A 225 9.94 3.71 -26.18
CA TRP A 225 8.65 4.40 -26.33
C TRP A 225 7.60 3.97 -25.31
N ILE A 226 7.82 2.86 -24.59
CA ILE A 226 6.92 2.42 -23.51
C ILE A 226 6.94 3.44 -22.37
N GLY A 227 8.10 4.03 -22.04
CA GLY A 227 8.22 5.02 -20.97
C GLY A 227 9.65 5.42 -20.62
N GLY A 228 10.59 5.35 -21.57
CA GLY A 228 11.99 5.67 -21.35
C GLY A 228 12.67 4.76 -20.31
N SER A 229 13.62 5.31 -19.57
CA SER A 229 14.34 4.61 -18.49
C SER A 229 13.46 4.16 -17.33
N GLU A 230 12.26 4.72 -17.20
CA GLU A 230 11.26 4.33 -16.20
C GLU A 230 10.55 3.02 -16.54
N LYS A 231 10.56 2.61 -17.82
CA LYS A 231 9.86 1.40 -18.29
C LYS A 231 10.71 0.45 -19.12
N TYR A 232 11.96 0.79 -19.42
CA TYR A 232 12.92 -0.08 -20.12
C TYR A 232 14.26 -0.14 -19.38
N VAL A 233 14.94 -1.27 -19.46
CA VAL A 233 16.30 -1.46 -18.93
C VAL A 233 17.08 -2.45 -19.79
N ASP A 234 18.37 -2.20 -20.05
CA ASP A 234 19.19 -3.12 -20.86
C ASP A 234 19.67 -4.36 -20.09
N THR A 235 19.87 -4.22 -18.77
CA THR A 235 20.45 -5.24 -17.90
C THR A 235 19.67 -5.41 -16.61
N THR A 236 19.52 -6.65 -16.14
CA THR A 236 18.92 -6.96 -14.83
C THR A 236 19.53 -8.25 -14.26
N ARG A 237 19.02 -8.72 -13.12
CA ARG A 237 19.44 -9.96 -12.45
C ARG A 237 18.26 -10.88 -12.27
N ILE A 238 18.27 -12.05 -12.88
CA ILE A 238 17.15 -12.99 -12.75
C ILE A 238 17.12 -13.56 -11.34
N LYS A 239 15.94 -13.51 -10.72
CA LYS A 239 15.64 -14.10 -9.41
C LYS A 239 14.48 -15.10 -9.45
N LEU A 240 13.60 -14.97 -10.45
CA LEU A 240 12.36 -15.70 -10.52
C LEU A 240 12.07 -16.11 -11.98
N ILE A 241 11.67 -17.36 -12.18
CA ILE A 241 11.22 -17.87 -13.47
C ILE A 241 9.78 -18.38 -13.34
N PHE A 242 8.88 -17.82 -14.14
CA PHE A 242 7.53 -18.32 -14.34
C PHE A 242 7.46 -19.15 -15.63
N ILE A 243 7.14 -20.42 -15.48
CA ILE A 243 6.94 -21.37 -16.59
C ILE A 243 5.43 -21.48 -16.85
N LEU A 244 4.98 -20.85 -17.92
CA LEU A 244 3.58 -20.77 -18.32
C LEU A 244 3.15 -22.05 -19.05
N GLN A 245 2.10 -22.68 -18.55
CA GLN A 245 1.53 -23.90 -19.12
C GLN A 245 0.00 -23.82 -19.19
N LYS A 246 -0.59 -24.45 -20.21
CA LYS A 246 -2.03 -24.65 -20.31
C LYS A 246 -2.35 -26.06 -19.82
N SER A 247 -2.98 -26.17 -18.66
CA SER A 247 -3.47 -27.44 -18.13
C SER A 247 -4.90 -27.28 -17.61
N GLU A 248 -5.86 -27.95 -18.22
CA GLU A 248 -7.27 -27.91 -17.76
C GLU A 248 -7.49 -28.83 -16.56
N ASN A 249 -6.67 -29.88 -16.42
CA ASN A 249 -6.80 -30.89 -15.38
C ASN A 249 -6.21 -30.46 -14.02
N GLU A 250 -5.30 -29.47 -14.01
CA GLU A 250 -4.67 -29.00 -12.78
C GLU A 250 -5.49 -27.88 -12.10
N GLN A 251 -5.73 -28.04 -10.79
CA GLN A 251 -6.53 -27.09 -10.03
C GLN A 251 -5.76 -25.82 -9.60
N PHE A 252 -4.43 -25.85 -9.60
CA PHE A 252 -3.63 -24.71 -9.13
C PHE A 252 -3.55 -23.56 -10.16
N THR A 253 -3.37 -22.33 -9.68
CA THR A 253 -2.96 -21.17 -10.50
C THR A 253 -1.45 -21.04 -10.56
N ALA A 254 -0.73 -21.31 -9.45
CA ALA A 254 0.72 -21.36 -9.41
C ALA A 254 1.25 -22.45 -8.46
N LYS A 255 2.22 -23.25 -8.93
CA LYS A 255 2.93 -24.29 -8.17
C LYS A 255 4.42 -23.98 -8.15
N ARG A 256 5.04 -23.90 -6.98
CA ARG A 256 6.51 -23.80 -6.86
C ARG A 256 7.13 -25.13 -7.27
N LEU A 257 8.19 -25.07 -8.07
CA LEU A 257 8.83 -26.25 -8.65
C LEU A 257 10.10 -26.58 -7.88
N THR A 258 10.36 -27.87 -7.69
CA THR A 258 11.70 -28.35 -7.34
C THR A 258 12.67 -28.09 -8.49
N LYS A 259 13.98 -28.07 -8.21
CA LYS A 259 14.99 -27.89 -9.27
C LYS A 259 14.87 -28.93 -10.39
N GLN A 260 14.53 -30.18 -10.07
CA GLN A 260 14.38 -31.22 -11.08
C GLN A 260 13.08 -31.06 -11.90
N GLU A 261 11.96 -30.69 -11.29
CA GLU A 261 10.73 -30.38 -12.03
C GLU A 261 10.93 -29.15 -12.93
N ALA A 262 11.59 -28.11 -12.40
CA ALA A 262 11.92 -26.91 -13.17
C ALA A 262 12.87 -27.24 -14.32
N LEU A 263 13.87 -28.08 -14.10
CA LEU A 263 14.76 -28.54 -15.17
C LEU A 263 13.98 -29.34 -16.22
N ASN A 264 13.12 -30.28 -15.85
CA ASN A 264 12.35 -31.06 -16.82
C ASN A 264 11.43 -30.14 -17.63
N LEU A 265 10.69 -29.27 -16.95
CA LEU A 265 9.81 -28.31 -17.61
C LEU A 265 10.62 -27.33 -18.46
N LEU A 266 11.82 -26.92 -18.07
CA LEU A 266 12.68 -26.12 -18.93
C LEU A 266 13.27 -26.99 -20.06
N MET A 267 13.68 -28.23 -19.89
CA MET A 267 14.12 -29.04 -21.04
C MET A 267 12.95 -29.36 -22.01
N GLU A 268 11.71 -29.39 -21.52
CA GLU A 268 10.48 -29.59 -22.30
C GLU A 268 9.88 -28.30 -22.89
N SER A 269 10.00 -27.18 -22.18
CA SER A 269 9.42 -25.87 -22.51
C SER A 269 10.45 -24.81 -22.83
N ALA A 270 11.61 -24.86 -22.17
CA ALA A 270 12.74 -24.03 -22.48
C ALA A 270 13.14 -24.37 -23.88
N LEU A 271 12.95 -23.30 -24.63
CA LEU A 271 13.63 -22.99 -25.83
C LEU A 271 13.02 -23.80 -26.97
N GLY A 272 12.65 -23.13 -28.05
CA GLY A 272 12.77 -23.72 -29.39
C GLY A 272 14.24 -24.07 -29.72
N LEU A 273 15.02 -24.55 -28.74
CA LEU A 273 16.34 -25.14 -28.83
C LEU A 273 16.21 -26.66 -28.83
N ASN A 274 15.39 -27.23 -29.72
CA ASN A 274 16.08 -28.21 -30.53
C ASN A 274 16.47 -27.49 -31.81
N PRO A 275 17.66 -26.88 -31.85
CA PRO A 275 18.30 -26.59 -33.11
C PRO A 275 18.16 -27.73 -34.14
N PHE A 276 18.28 -28.95 -33.64
CA PHE A 276 18.69 -30.09 -34.41
C PHE A 276 17.45 -30.93 -34.69
N SER A 277 17.24 -31.27 -35.95
CA SER A 277 16.34 -32.35 -36.33
C SER A 277 16.83 -33.70 -35.79
N GLU A 278 18.13 -33.81 -35.44
CA GLU A 278 18.79 -35.00 -34.91
C GLU A 278 19.25 -34.77 -33.46
N LYS A 279 19.03 -35.74 -32.56
CA LYS A 279 19.55 -35.67 -31.19
C LYS A 279 21.09 -35.64 -31.22
N ASN A 280 21.67 -34.51 -30.82
CA ASN A 280 23.10 -34.40 -30.53
C ASN A 280 23.29 -34.40 -29.00
N ASP A 281 23.67 -35.55 -28.46
CA ASP A 281 23.74 -35.78 -27.02
C ASP A 281 24.73 -34.84 -26.31
N GLU A 282 25.85 -34.46 -26.95
CA GLU A 282 26.84 -33.54 -26.38
C GLU A 282 26.27 -32.13 -26.21
N LYS A 283 25.56 -31.62 -27.22
CA LYS A 283 24.95 -30.27 -27.15
C LYS A 283 23.78 -30.20 -26.17
N MET A 284 23.00 -31.28 -26.06
CA MET A 284 21.93 -31.38 -25.06
C MET A 284 22.49 -31.40 -23.63
N ALA A 285 23.61 -32.11 -23.41
CA ALA A 285 24.29 -32.11 -22.11
C ALA A 285 24.81 -30.71 -21.74
N LEU A 286 25.38 -29.95 -22.68
CA LEU A 286 25.83 -28.57 -22.45
C LEU A 286 24.66 -27.64 -22.07
N LEU A 287 23.52 -27.77 -22.75
CA LEU A 287 22.32 -26.98 -22.44
C LEU A 287 21.74 -27.34 -21.08
N GLU A 288 21.66 -28.64 -20.77
CA GLU A 288 21.19 -29.11 -19.47
C GLU A 288 22.07 -28.59 -18.33
N SER A 289 23.40 -28.66 -18.49
CA SER A 289 24.37 -28.11 -17.53
C SER A 289 24.14 -26.61 -17.31
N PHE A 290 23.99 -25.85 -18.38
CA PHE A 290 23.74 -24.41 -18.32
C PHE A 290 22.45 -24.06 -17.55
N ILE A 291 21.35 -24.79 -17.81
CA ILE A 291 20.10 -24.59 -17.09
C ILE A 291 20.24 -24.99 -15.62
N ARG A 292 20.93 -26.10 -15.31
CA ARG A 292 21.23 -26.51 -13.93
C ARG A 292 21.97 -25.42 -13.17
N ASP A 293 22.95 -24.76 -13.81
CA ASP A 293 23.70 -23.65 -13.21
C ASP A 293 22.78 -22.45 -12.91
N ILE A 294 21.87 -22.12 -13.83
CA ILE A 294 20.88 -21.05 -13.60
C ILE A 294 19.96 -21.37 -12.41
N LEU A 295 19.46 -22.61 -12.34
CA LEU A 295 18.55 -23.09 -11.29
C LEU A 295 19.18 -23.10 -9.89
N GLN A 296 20.49 -22.89 -9.76
CA GLN A 296 21.12 -22.68 -8.45
C GLN A 296 20.78 -21.31 -7.85
N PHE A 297 20.42 -20.32 -8.68
CA PHE A 297 20.27 -18.92 -8.27
C PHE A 297 18.85 -18.37 -8.37
N VAL A 298 17.91 -19.15 -8.92
CA VAL A 298 16.55 -18.72 -9.22
C VAL A 298 15.53 -19.71 -8.68
N THR A 299 14.38 -19.20 -8.26
CA THR A 299 13.23 -20.04 -7.93
C THR A 299 12.30 -20.10 -9.14
N CYS A 300 11.70 -21.28 -9.38
CA CYS A 300 10.81 -21.51 -10.51
C CYS A 300 9.39 -21.82 -10.03
N TYR A 301 8.41 -21.33 -10.78
CA TYR A 301 6.99 -21.65 -10.59
C TYR A 301 6.37 -22.10 -11.92
N ALA A 302 5.57 -23.15 -11.88
CA ALA A 302 4.64 -23.46 -12.95
C ALA A 302 3.37 -22.63 -12.77
N ILE A 303 2.95 -21.93 -13.83
CA ILE A 303 1.78 -21.05 -13.85
C ILE A 303 0.77 -21.61 -14.82
N ASN A 304 -0.45 -21.86 -14.34
CA ASN A 304 -1.51 -22.42 -15.16
C ASN A 304 -2.32 -21.31 -15.84
N THR A 305 -2.07 -21.12 -17.13
CA THR A 305 -2.71 -20.08 -17.95
C THR A 305 -4.04 -20.53 -18.57
N SER A 306 -4.58 -21.69 -18.19
CA SER A 306 -5.98 -22.04 -18.48
C SER A 306 -6.98 -21.29 -17.59
N LYS A 307 -6.50 -20.74 -16.46
CA LYS A 307 -7.31 -19.92 -15.54
C LYS A 307 -7.54 -18.51 -16.12
N PRO A 308 -8.60 -17.80 -15.69
CA PRO A 308 -8.86 -16.43 -16.13
C PRO A 308 -7.65 -15.50 -15.93
N ILE A 309 -7.39 -14.63 -16.92
CA ILE A 309 -6.19 -13.76 -16.96
C ILE A 309 -6.01 -12.92 -15.68
N PHE A 310 -7.10 -12.41 -15.10
CA PHE A 310 -7.07 -11.64 -13.86
C PHE A 310 -6.61 -12.49 -12.67
N GLN A 311 -7.03 -13.76 -12.58
CA GLN A 311 -6.61 -14.67 -11.52
C GLN A 311 -5.13 -15.02 -11.64
N VAL A 312 -4.67 -15.29 -12.88
CA VAL A 312 -3.25 -15.55 -13.16
C VAL A 312 -2.42 -14.32 -12.79
N GLN A 313 -2.83 -13.13 -13.24
CA GLN A 313 -2.13 -11.87 -12.94
C GLN A 313 -2.08 -11.57 -11.44
N LYS A 314 -3.22 -11.68 -10.75
CA LYS A 314 -3.27 -11.55 -9.30
C LYS A 314 -2.25 -12.47 -8.64
N ARG A 315 -2.15 -13.72 -9.08
CA ARG A 315 -1.21 -14.69 -8.50
C ARG A 315 0.25 -14.36 -8.81
N LEU A 316 0.58 -13.92 -10.02
CA LEU A 316 1.93 -13.45 -10.37
C LEU A 316 2.32 -12.25 -9.48
N HIS A 317 1.42 -11.27 -9.36
CA HIS A 317 1.61 -10.09 -8.51
C HIS A 317 1.80 -10.49 -7.06
N GLU A 318 0.99 -11.40 -6.52
CA GLU A 318 1.16 -11.94 -5.17
C GLU A 318 2.56 -12.53 -5.01
N ILE A 319 2.99 -13.47 -5.86
CA ILE A 319 4.31 -14.11 -5.73
C ILE A 319 5.46 -13.07 -5.77
N ILE A 320 5.34 -12.05 -6.63
CA ILE A 320 6.36 -10.99 -6.79
C ILE A 320 6.35 -10.03 -5.60
N LEU A 321 5.20 -9.42 -5.29
CA LEU A 321 5.04 -8.44 -4.20
C LEU A 321 5.38 -9.06 -2.86
N PHE A 322 5.01 -10.32 -2.69
CA PHE A 322 5.23 -11.08 -1.48
C PHE A 322 6.58 -11.77 -1.43
N LYS A 323 7.39 -11.70 -2.49
CA LYS A 323 8.69 -12.38 -2.56
C LYS A 323 8.64 -13.84 -2.08
N GLU A 324 7.54 -14.56 -2.37
CA GLU A 324 7.37 -15.96 -1.95
C GLU A 324 8.53 -16.85 -2.41
N TYR A 325 9.16 -16.45 -3.51
CA TYR A 325 10.29 -17.12 -4.11
C TYR A 325 11.60 -17.04 -3.31
N LEU A 326 11.66 -16.22 -2.25
CA LEU A 326 12.76 -16.17 -1.28
C LEU A 326 12.54 -17.10 -0.08
N GLU A 327 11.34 -17.67 0.09
CA GLU A 327 11.06 -18.60 1.19
C GLU A 327 11.80 -19.93 1.00
N PRO A 328 12.18 -20.67 2.07
CA PRO A 328 12.81 -21.98 1.93
C PRO A 328 11.89 -23.01 1.26
N GLU A 329 12.44 -24.01 0.56
CA GLU A 329 11.70 -25.06 -0.16
C GLU A 329 10.77 -25.90 0.74
N THR A 330 10.98 -25.88 2.05
CA THR A 330 10.24 -26.68 3.05
C THR A 330 9.23 -25.90 3.87
N SER A 331 8.88 -24.66 3.54
CA SER A 331 7.82 -23.96 4.28
C SER A 331 6.44 -24.50 3.88
N PRO A 332 5.70 -25.17 4.78
CA PRO A 332 4.32 -25.55 4.51
C PRO A 332 3.50 -24.27 4.25
N ARG A 333 2.65 -24.30 3.21
CA ARG A 333 1.64 -23.27 3.00
C ARG A 333 0.65 -23.30 4.17
N THR A 334 0.53 -22.15 4.83
CA THR A 334 -0.57 -21.77 5.73
C THR A 334 -0.80 -22.73 6.91
N GLN A 335 0.08 -22.62 7.91
CA GLN A 335 -0.38 -22.55 9.29
C GLN A 335 -0.10 -21.12 9.76
N ASP A 336 -1.07 -20.50 10.43
CA ASP A 336 -0.85 -19.25 11.15
C ASP A 336 0.45 -19.39 11.95
N VAL A 337 1.37 -18.43 11.81
CA VAL A 337 2.65 -18.46 12.54
C VAL A 337 2.34 -18.18 14.01
N ILE A 338 1.88 -19.21 14.70
CA ILE A 338 1.66 -19.21 16.14
C ILE A 338 3.00 -19.62 16.73
N MET A 339 3.71 -18.67 17.34
CA MET A 339 4.85 -18.99 18.20
C MET A 339 4.36 -19.96 19.28
N ALA A 340 5.12 -21.03 19.54
CA ALA A 340 4.78 -21.94 20.62
C ALA A 340 4.72 -21.17 21.96
N PRO A 341 3.78 -21.48 22.87
CA PRO A 341 3.61 -20.73 24.12
C PRO A 341 4.91 -20.56 24.93
N ALA A 342 5.74 -21.61 25.00
CA ALA A 342 7.02 -21.57 25.70
C ALA A 342 8.04 -20.59 25.05
N ASP A 343 8.04 -20.47 23.72
CA ASP A 343 8.91 -19.54 22.99
C ASP A 343 8.42 -18.09 23.14
N LEU A 344 7.10 -17.91 23.23
CA LEU A 344 6.49 -16.60 23.44
C LEU A 344 6.83 -16.03 24.82
N ASP A 345 6.67 -16.81 25.88
CA ASP A 345 6.98 -16.38 27.26
C ASP A 345 8.46 -15.99 27.40
N ASP A 346 9.36 -16.74 26.76
CA ASP A 346 10.79 -16.38 26.74
C ASP A 346 11.04 -15.07 26.00
N VAL A 347 10.42 -14.87 24.84
CA VAL A 347 10.52 -13.61 24.08
C VAL A 347 10.00 -12.43 24.88
N LEU A 348 8.82 -12.54 25.50
CA LEU A 348 8.24 -11.47 26.32
C LEU A 348 9.13 -11.12 27.51
N ARG A 349 9.62 -12.13 28.25
CA ARG A 349 10.55 -11.94 29.36
C ARG A 349 11.84 -11.26 28.89
N LYS A 350 12.47 -11.78 27.84
CA LYS A 350 13.72 -11.24 27.27
C LYS A 350 13.57 -9.78 26.85
N VAL A 351 12.46 -9.43 26.20
CA VAL A 351 12.14 -8.05 25.82
C VAL A 351 11.97 -7.17 27.05
N LYS A 352 11.15 -7.60 28.03
CA LYS A 352 10.89 -6.82 29.25
C LYS A 352 12.17 -6.55 30.04
N ASP A 353 12.94 -7.60 30.32
CA ASP A 353 14.20 -7.51 31.07
C ASP A 353 15.20 -6.56 30.41
N LYS A 354 15.33 -6.63 29.07
CA LYS A 354 16.23 -5.72 28.34
C LYS A 354 15.78 -4.27 28.48
N VAL A 355 14.49 -3.97 28.28
CA VAL A 355 13.97 -2.59 28.32
C VAL A 355 14.01 -2.02 29.74
N ASP A 356 13.73 -2.83 30.75
CA ASP A 356 13.83 -2.41 32.16
C ASP A 356 15.27 -2.10 32.56
N SER A 357 16.24 -2.82 31.99
CA SER A 357 17.66 -2.54 32.25
C SER A 357 18.13 -1.21 31.67
N LEU A 358 17.46 -0.65 30.65
CA LEU A 358 17.94 0.53 29.91
C LEU A 358 18.17 1.75 30.79
N ARG A 359 17.27 2.01 31.74
CA ARG A 359 17.33 3.23 32.58
C ARG A 359 18.66 3.40 33.32
N ASN A 360 19.31 2.28 33.68
CA ASN A 360 20.53 2.27 34.49
C ASN A 360 21.81 2.14 33.64
N ARG A 361 21.71 2.15 32.31
CA ARG A 361 22.88 2.00 31.44
C ARG A 361 23.57 3.34 31.21
N SER A 362 24.89 3.29 31.07
CA SER A 362 25.74 4.47 30.85
C SER A 362 25.53 5.18 29.51
N ASN A 363 24.95 4.50 28.52
CA ASN A 363 24.62 5.08 27.21
C ASN A 363 23.21 5.72 27.15
N VAL A 364 22.50 5.79 28.28
CA VAL A 364 21.17 6.41 28.37
C VAL A 364 21.24 7.69 29.19
N THR A 365 20.86 8.80 28.58
CA THR A 365 20.77 10.10 29.26
C THR A 365 19.32 10.39 29.64
N LEU A 366 19.04 10.54 30.93
CA LEU A 366 17.72 10.95 31.42
C LEU A 366 17.60 12.46 31.30
N LEU A 367 16.58 12.94 30.58
CA LEU A 367 16.38 14.37 30.32
C LEU A 367 15.02 14.83 30.84
N ASP A 368 14.99 16.06 31.34
CA ASP A 368 13.75 16.77 31.68
C ASP A 368 13.16 17.52 30.47
N GLU A 369 12.01 18.18 30.67
CA GLU A 369 11.31 18.94 29.63
C GLU A 369 12.16 20.04 28.99
N ASN A 370 12.88 20.80 29.81
CA ASN A 370 13.62 21.97 29.37
C ASN A 370 14.86 21.54 28.58
N GLN A 371 15.50 20.45 29.02
CA GLN A 371 16.65 19.87 28.33
C GLN A 371 16.25 19.32 26.95
N VAL A 372 15.19 18.50 26.85
CA VAL A 372 14.76 17.99 25.54
C VAL A 372 14.29 19.10 24.61
N ARG A 373 13.64 20.13 25.16
CA ARG A 373 13.21 21.32 24.41
C ARG A 373 14.41 22.05 23.82
N SER A 374 15.36 22.45 24.67
CA SER A 374 16.56 23.19 24.25
C SER A 374 17.31 22.43 23.16
N MET A 375 17.50 21.12 23.32
CA MET A 375 18.18 20.29 22.34
C MET A 375 17.38 20.14 21.03
N ALA A 376 16.06 20.05 21.10
CA ALA A 376 15.21 19.90 19.92
C ALA A 376 15.14 21.20 19.10
N GLU A 377 15.00 22.35 19.76
CA GLU A 377 14.86 23.65 19.11
C GLU A 377 16.11 24.05 18.30
N GLU A 378 17.30 23.52 18.63
CA GLU A 378 18.52 23.66 17.81
C GLU A 378 18.38 23.06 16.40
N HIS A 379 17.46 22.13 16.21
CA HIS A 379 17.25 21.39 14.96
C HIS A 379 15.92 21.73 14.26
N GLY A 380 15.07 22.54 14.88
CA GLY A 380 13.77 22.93 14.32
C GLY A 380 13.84 24.22 13.51
N THR A 381 12.89 24.39 12.59
CA THR A 381 12.68 25.66 11.89
C THR A 381 11.80 26.56 12.74
N ARG A 382 12.34 27.67 13.23
CA ARG A 382 11.58 28.67 13.97
C ARG A 382 10.62 29.41 13.04
N THR A 383 9.37 29.61 13.49
CA THR A 383 8.34 30.31 12.72
C THR A 383 8.16 31.76 13.15
N VAL A 384 7.37 32.53 12.40
CA VAL A 384 6.94 33.90 12.78
C VAL A 384 6.14 33.95 14.08
N PHE A 385 5.54 32.82 14.51
CA PHE A 385 4.82 32.73 15.78
C PHE A 385 5.75 32.46 16.98
N GLY A 386 7.05 32.29 16.73
CA GLY A 386 8.05 31.97 17.75
C GLY A 386 8.09 30.50 18.14
N ASN A 387 7.22 29.66 17.57
CA ASN A 387 7.22 28.21 17.72
C ASN A 387 8.12 27.51 16.69
N TYR A 388 8.17 26.17 16.74
CA TYR A 388 9.11 25.37 15.93
C TYR A 388 8.39 24.32 15.08
N ASN A 389 8.86 24.19 13.83
CA ASN A 389 8.48 23.14 12.90
C ASN A 389 9.60 22.12 12.72
N PHE A 390 9.24 20.85 12.78
CA PHE A 390 10.13 19.72 12.53
C PHE A 390 9.71 18.96 11.27
N THR A 391 10.69 18.33 10.61
CA THR A 391 10.43 17.52 9.42
C THR A 391 10.74 16.06 9.70
N SER A 392 9.84 15.17 9.29
CA SER A 392 10.06 13.72 9.31
C SER A 392 10.22 13.20 7.88
N THR A 393 11.08 12.19 7.67
CA THR A 393 11.16 11.48 6.39
C THR A 393 9.88 10.69 6.13
N VAL A 394 9.35 10.04 7.17
CA VAL A 394 8.09 9.30 7.09
C VAL A 394 6.94 10.23 7.47
N LYS A 395 5.93 10.35 6.60
CA LYS A 395 4.84 11.33 6.80
C LYS A 395 3.59 10.74 7.47
N ASN A 396 3.53 9.43 7.66
CA ASN A 396 2.34 8.71 8.11
C ASN A 396 2.71 7.50 8.98
N ARG A 397 1.70 6.95 9.66
CA ARG A 397 1.87 5.69 10.41
C ARG A 397 2.20 4.52 9.48
N SER A 398 2.98 3.58 9.98
CA SER A 398 3.38 2.34 9.32
C SER A 398 2.44 1.20 9.71
N ALA A 399 1.14 1.40 9.50
CA ALA A 399 0.09 0.45 9.92
C ALA A 399 0.31 -0.96 9.34
N ASN A 400 0.67 -1.04 8.05
CA ASN A 400 0.95 -2.30 7.37
C ASN A 400 2.25 -3.00 7.84
N LEU A 401 3.04 -2.35 8.69
CA LEU A 401 4.29 -2.87 9.27
C LEU A 401 4.21 -2.97 10.80
N THR A 402 3.01 -2.83 11.37
CA THR A 402 2.77 -2.96 12.80
C THR A 402 2.28 -4.36 13.12
N VAL A 403 2.90 -5.03 14.09
CA VAL A 403 2.48 -6.35 14.57
C VAL A 403 2.26 -6.36 16.08
N TYR A 404 1.28 -7.14 16.54
CA TYR A 404 1.01 -7.36 17.97
C TYR A 404 1.53 -8.75 18.37
N ILE A 405 2.40 -8.78 19.37
CA ILE A 405 3.04 -9.99 19.90
C ILE A 405 2.56 -10.23 21.32
N GLY A 406 2.06 -11.44 21.57
CA GLY A 406 1.59 -11.90 22.88
C GLY A 406 0.64 -13.09 22.71
N SER A 407 -0.18 -13.33 23.74
CA SER A 407 -1.17 -14.41 23.74
C SER A 407 -2.20 -14.29 22.60
N SER A 408 -3.04 -15.31 22.45
CA SER A 408 -4.15 -15.32 21.49
C SER A 408 -5.14 -14.16 21.70
N GLU A 409 -5.16 -13.54 22.88
CA GLU A 409 -6.01 -12.39 23.17
C GLU A 409 -5.50 -11.08 22.53
N VAL A 410 -4.22 -10.99 22.19
CA VAL A 410 -3.62 -9.79 21.57
C VAL A 410 -3.21 -10.00 20.11
N GLN A 411 -3.08 -11.24 19.66
CA GLN A 411 -2.69 -11.56 18.30
C GLN A 411 -3.69 -11.03 17.27
N GLN A 412 -3.17 -10.43 16.21
CA GLN A 412 -3.98 -9.96 15.09
C GLN A 412 -4.45 -11.16 14.25
N ARG A 413 -5.76 -11.25 14.02
CA ARG A 413 -6.36 -12.37 13.25
C ARG A 413 -6.00 -12.34 11.77
N ASN A 414 -5.88 -11.15 11.17
CA ASN A 414 -5.69 -10.97 9.74
C ASN A 414 -4.36 -10.25 9.46
N LEU A 415 -3.26 -11.01 9.44
CA LEU A 415 -1.94 -10.47 9.12
C LEU A 415 -1.75 -10.38 7.60
N ASN A 416 -1.28 -9.22 7.14
CA ASN A 416 -0.74 -9.07 5.80
C ASN A 416 0.61 -9.78 5.69
N GLN A 417 1.14 -9.86 4.47
CA GLN A 417 2.30 -10.70 4.22
C GLN A 417 3.62 -10.13 4.78
N ARG A 418 3.78 -8.79 4.83
CA ARG A 418 4.90 -8.13 5.53
C ARG A 418 4.83 -8.35 7.05
N GLN A 419 3.63 -8.30 7.63
CA GLN A 419 3.43 -8.59 9.05
C GLN A 419 3.80 -10.04 9.40
N ARG A 420 3.47 -11.01 8.52
CA ARG A 420 3.90 -12.40 8.68
C ARG A 420 5.42 -12.56 8.60
N GLU A 421 6.08 -11.84 7.69
CA GLU A 421 7.54 -11.80 7.56
C GLU A 421 8.18 -11.23 8.83
N ILE A 422 7.64 -10.13 9.36
CA ILE A 422 8.08 -9.52 10.62
C ILE A 422 7.98 -10.51 11.78
N ILE A 423 6.83 -11.20 11.94
CA ILE A 423 6.64 -12.19 13.00
C ILE A 423 7.61 -13.37 12.84
N ARG A 424 7.83 -13.84 11.61
CA ARG A 424 8.78 -14.94 11.32
C ARG A 424 10.22 -14.56 11.69
N ASN A 425 10.62 -13.31 11.44
CA ASN A 425 11.97 -12.80 11.71
C ASN A 425 12.11 -12.22 13.13
N LEU A 426 11.06 -12.23 13.95
CA LEU A 426 10.99 -11.56 15.24
C LEU A 426 12.17 -11.90 16.18
N PRO A 427 12.58 -13.18 16.37
CA PRO A 427 13.69 -13.50 17.27
C PRO A 427 15.01 -12.84 16.84
N LEU A 428 15.29 -12.85 15.53
CA LEU A 428 16.48 -12.21 14.96
C LEU A 428 16.42 -10.70 15.14
N THR A 429 15.29 -10.08 14.82
CA THR A 429 15.08 -8.64 15.01
C THR A 429 15.30 -8.24 16.47
N ILE A 430 14.76 -9.00 17.43
CA ILE A 430 14.95 -8.73 18.87
C ILE A 430 16.43 -8.77 19.25
N ASP A 431 17.18 -9.78 18.78
CA ASP A 431 18.62 -9.87 19.04
C ASP A 431 19.39 -8.69 18.47
N GLU A 432 19.07 -8.26 17.25
CA GLU A 432 19.71 -7.10 16.62
C GLU A 432 19.38 -5.80 17.35
N VAL A 433 18.12 -5.58 17.72
CA VAL A 433 17.69 -4.42 18.52
C VAL A 433 18.43 -4.42 19.87
N HIS A 434 18.52 -5.57 20.54
CA HIS A 434 19.19 -5.68 21.83
C HIS A 434 20.68 -5.34 21.76
N LYS A 435 21.38 -5.82 20.71
CA LYS A 435 22.78 -5.48 20.42
C LYS A 435 22.94 -3.99 20.10
N TYR A 436 21.98 -3.41 19.38
CA TYR A 436 21.98 -1.99 19.07
C TYR A 436 21.87 -1.13 20.35
N LEU A 437 20.93 -1.47 21.23
CA LEU A 437 20.69 -0.78 22.50
C LEU A 437 21.86 -0.85 23.50
N GLU A 438 22.84 -1.73 23.28
CA GLU A 438 24.09 -1.77 24.05
C GLU A 438 25.10 -0.70 23.65
N ARG A 439 24.97 -0.13 22.46
CA ARG A 439 25.98 0.77 21.87
C ARG A 439 25.44 2.16 21.56
N ALA A 440 24.19 2.24 21.13
CA ALA A 440 23.60 3.49 20.65
C ALA A 440 23.43 4.51 21.78
N PRO A 441 23.67 5.80 21.53
CA PRO A 441 23.33 6.85 22.48
C PRO A 441 21.80 7.01 22.53
N LEU A 442 21.22 6.86 23.71
CA LEU A 442 19.79 7.02 23.92
C LEU A 442 19.52 8.22 24.84
N VAL A 443 18.43 8.92 24.57
CA VAL A 443 17.81 9.83 25.54
C VAL A 443 16.54 9.20 26.06
N SER A 444 16.22 9.47 27.32
CA SER A 444 14.97 9.02 27.90
C SER A 444 14.22 10.17 28.56
N ILE A 445 12.90 10.15 28.36
CA ILE A 445 11.97 11.05 29.06
C ILE A 445 10.83 10.23 29.64
N GLU A 446 10.43 10.61 30.85
CA GLU A 446 9.30 10.01 31.56
C GLU A 446 8.16 11.01 31.65
N ARG A 447 6.95 10.52 31.40
CA ARG A 447 5.70 11.29 31.44
C ARG A 447 4.58 10.47 32.06
N THR A 448 3.50 11.14 32.44
CA THR A 448 2.28 10.49 32.90
C THR A 448 1.16 10.72 31.87
N MET A 449 0.42 9.67 31.53
CA MET A 449 -0.79 9.76 30.72
C MET A 449 -2.01 9.97 31.63
N GLY A 450 -2.80 10.99 31.32
CA GLY A 450 -3.94 11.41 32.12
C GLY A 450 -3.57 12.12 33.43
N ASP A 451 -4.57 12.71 34.07
CA ASP A 451 -4.45 13.38 35.38
C ASP A 451 -5.66 13.02 36.25
N ASN A 452 -5.58 11.89 36.95
CA ASN A 452 -6.62 11.36 37.83
C ASN A 452 -6.01 10.34 38.83
N SER A 453 -6.82 9.85 39.78
CA SER A 453 -6.36 8.87 40.78
C SER A 453 -6.58 7.40 40.41
N LEU A 454 -7.26 7.11 39.30
CA LEU A 454 -7.76 5.77 38.95
C LEU A 454 -6.88 5.04 37.93
N PHE A 455 -6.47 5.75 36.88
CA PHE A 455 -5.70 5.21 35.76
C PHE A 455 -4.82 6.30 35.18
N THR A 456 -3.55 6.26 35.58
CA THR A 456 -2.50 7.19 35.15
C THR A 456 -1.27 6.42 34.70
N PRO A 457 -1.27 5.87 33.47
CA PRO A 457 -0.12 5.13 32.96
C PRO A 457 1.16 5.97 33.04
N ARG A 458 2.22 5.36 33.56
CA ARG A 458 3.58 5.92 33.53
C ARG A 458 4.19 5.59 32.17
N CYS A 459 4.56 6.60 31.39
CA CYS A 459 5.08 6.44 30.03
C CYS A 459 6.58 6.79 30.01
N THR A 460 7.43 5.81 29.69
CA THR A 460 8.87 6.04 29.47
C THR A 460 9.18 5.87 28.00
N LEU A 461 9.70 6.93 27.38
CA LEU A 461 10.23 6.89 26.03
C LEU A 461 11.76 6.77 26.11
N TYR A 462 12.33 5.87 25.32
CA TYR A 462 13.74 5.83 24.98
C TYR A 462 13.87 6.13 23.48
N VAL A 463 14.62 7.16 23.10
CA VAL A 463 14.86 7.52 21.70
C VAL A 463 16.33 7.42 21.40
N SER A 464 16.68 6.72 20.32
CA SER A 464 18.04 6.76 19.80
C SER A 464 18.34 8.12 19.19
N ILE A 465 19.48 8.70 19.59
CA ILE A 465 19.98 9.99 19.11
C ILE A 465 21.27 9.82 18.31
N GLN A 466 21.48 8.66 17.67
CA GLN A 466 22.54 8.52 16.66
C GLN A 466 22.37 9.61 15.59
N ARG A 467 21.12 9.93 15.28
CA ARG A 467 20.67 11.16 14.62
C ARG A 467 20.26 12.17 15.70
N ARG A 468 21.09 13.20 15.94
CA ARG A 468 20.92 14.14 17.07
C ARG A 468 19.58 14.85 17.05
N GLU A 469 19.08 15.15 15.86
CA GLU A 469 17.80 15.83 15.64
C GLU A 469 16.58 15.01 16.09
N MET A 470 16.74 13.70 16.35
CA MET A 470 15.66 12.82 16.83
C MET A 470 15.25 13.09 18.28
N VAL A 471 16.03 13.87 19.04
CA VAL A 471 15.63 14.35 20.38
C VAL A 471 14.27 15.08 20.35
N ARG A 472 13.89 15.64 19.19
CA ARG A 472 12.56 16.22 18.95
C ARG A 472 11.40 15.28 19.27
N LEU A 473 11.56 13.96 19.11
CA LEU A 473 10.51 12.99 19.42
C LEU A 473 10.23 12.97 20.94
N ALA A 474 11.28 13.07 21.75
CA ALA A 474 11.15 13.18 23.20
C ALA A 474 10.53 14.51 23.61
N TYR A 475 10.91 15.62 22.95
CA TYR A 475 10.28 16.92 23.15
C TYR A 475 8.78 16.91 22.80
N MET A 476 8.40 16.32 21.67
CA MET A 476 6.99 16.23 21.28
C MET A 476 6.18 15.38 22.29
N VAL A 477 6.73 14.25 22.77
CA VAL A 477 6.09 13.47 23.86
C VAL A 477 5.97 14.30 25.14
N SER A 478 6.97 15.13 25.45
CA SER A 478 6.96 16.01 26.62
C SER A 478 5.85 17.06 26.59
N GLN A 479 5.49 17.52 25.39
CA GLN A 479 4.43 18.48 25.17
C GLN A 479 3.05 17.82 25.06
N THR A 480 2.97 16.55 24.65
CA THR A 480 1.68 15.84 24.58
C THR A 480 1.23 15.25 25.91
N LEU A 481 2.14 14.75 26.76
CA LEU A 481 1.82 14.07 28.02
C LEU A 481 2.18 14.90 29.26
N PHE A 482 1.57 14.56 30.40
CA PHE A 482 1.76 15.29 31.66
C PHE A 482 3.15 15.08 32.26
N PRO A 483 3.66 16.03 33.07
CA PRO A 483 4.84 15.82 33.89
C PRO A 483 4.73 14.53 34.72
N PRO A 484 5.87 13.85 34.98
CA PRO A 484 5.86 12.58 35.70
C PRO A 484 5.33 12.76 37.13
N ARG A 485 4.33 11.96 37.51
CA ARG A 485 3.75 11.92 38.87
C ARG A 485 3.70 10.49 39.46
N GLY A 486 4.37 9.53 38.81
CA GLY A 486 4.15 8.11 39.07
C GLY A 486 2.79 7.63 38.52
N GLY A 487 2.47 6.36 38.76
CA GLY A 487 1.22 5.74 38.33
C GLY A 487 1.41 4.40 37.62
N GLU A 488 0.30 3.68 37.42
CA GLU A 488 0.28 2.35 36.83
C GLU A 488 -0.81 2.25 35.76
N PRO A 489 -0.58 1.52 34.66
CA PRO A 489 0.58 0.65 34.38
C PRO A 489 1.83 1.41 33.91
N HIS A 490 3.01 0.78 34.02
CA HIS A 490 4.22 1.25 33.35
C HIS A 490 4.24 0.83 31.87
N LEU A 491 4.27 1.82 30.97
CA LEU A 491 4.36 1.67 29.53
C LEU A 491 5.71 2.20 29.04
N GLN A 492 6.41 1.41 28.23
CA GLN A 492 7.74 1.71 27.73
C GLN A 492 7.77 1.67 26.21
N LEU A 493 8.37 2.67 25.58
CA LEU A 493 8.52 2.74 24.13
C LEU A 493 9.99 2.97 23.80
N VAL A 494 10.58 2.09 22.98
CA VAL A 494 11.93 2.24 22.44
C VAL A 494 11.82 2.64 20.97
N TYR A 495 12.42 3.77 20.64
CA TYR A 495 12.26 4.43 19.36
C TYR A 495 13.63 4.54 18.67
N ILE A 496 13.81 3.87 17.53
CA ILE A 496 15.05 3.82 16.74
C ILE A 496 14.77 4.29 15.31
N PRO A 497 14.75 5.62 15.06
CA PRO A 497 14.39 6.18 13.75
C PRO A 497 15.34 5.83 12.60
N GLU A 498 16.61 5.61 12.91
CA GLU A 498 17.71 5.29 12.00
C GLU A 498 17.81 3.80 11.62
N TRP A 499 16.88 2.96 12.10
CA TRP A 499 16.80 1.58 11.63
C TRP A 499 16.60 1.53 10.11
N GLN A 500 17.08 0.47 9.46
CA GLN A 500 17.02 0.33 8.01
C GLN A 500 15.58 0.48 7.50
N GLU A 501 15.34 1.43 6.58
CA GLU A 501 13.98 1.75 6.10
C GLU A 501 13.28 0.54 5.46
N LYS A 502 14.03 -0.31 4.74
CA LYS A 502 13.53 -1.56 4.16
C LYS A 502 13.05 -2.58 5.20
N ASP A 503 13.53 -2.45 6.44
CA ASP A 503 13.24 -3.33 7.58
C ASP A 503 12.41 -2.59 8.65
N ARG A 504 11.72 -1.51 8.26
CA ARG A 504 10.82 -0.74 9.12
C ARG A 504 9.73 -1.65 9.69
N GLN A 505 9.53 -1.57 11.00
CA GLN A 505 8.54 -2.40 11.70
C GLN A 505 8.20 -1.79 13.07
N ILE A 506 6.95 -1.95 13.48
CA ILE A 506 6.45 -1.54 14.79
C ILE A 506 6.06 -2.81 15.55
N LEU A 507 6.81 -3.15 16.59
CA LEU A 507 6.59 -4.36 17.39
C LEU A 507 5.91 -3.96 18.70
N VAL A 508 4.66 -4.38 18.88
CA VAL A 508 3.87 -4.05 20.08
C VAL A 508 3.75 -5.30 20.94
N PHE A 509 4.08 -5.19 22.22
CA PHE A 509 3.99 -6.26 23.21
C PHE A 509 3.02 -5.84 24.33
N PRO A 510 1.68 -5.92 24.10
CA PRO A 510 0.71 -5.27 24.98
C PRO A 510 0.71 -5.81 26.40
N GLU A 511 0.98 -7.10 26.60
CA GLU A 511 0.92 -7.77 27.90
C GLU A 511 2.05 -7.37 28.85
N ILE A 512 3.17 -6.92 28.30
CA ILE A 512 4.34 -6.43 29.07
C ILE A 512 4.51 -4.91 28.99
N GLY A 513 3.60 -4.21 28.31
CA GLY A 513 3.62 -2.74 28.19
C GLY A 513 4.80 -2.18 27.39
N VAL A 514 5.33 -2.92 26.41
CA VAL A 514 6.50 -2.50 25.62
C VAL A 514 6.13 -2.30 24.15
N THR A 515 6.67 -1.26 23.51
CA THR A 515 6.64 -1.08 22.04
C THR A 515 8.03 -0.75 21.51
N TYR A 516 8.43 -1.40 20.41
CA TYR A 516 9.58 -1.00 19.59
C TYR A 516 9.11 -0.32 18.30
N VAL A 517 9.66 0.85 18.02
CA VAL A 517 9.42 1.63 16.80
C VAL A 517 10.72 1.72 16.02
N LEU A 518 10.81 1.01 14.89
CA LEU A 518 12.03 0.87 14.12
C LEU A 518 11.87 1.47 12.71
N GLY A 519 12.76 2.40 12.32
CA GLY A 519 12.97 2.79 10.93
C GLY A 519 11.99 3.83 10.38
N THR A 520 11.38 4.60 11.28
CA THR A 520 10.48 5.72 10.97
C THR A 520 10.80 6.86 11.92
N ASP A 521 10.66 8.12 11.52
CA ASP A 521 10.89 9.28 12.38
C ASP A 521 9.61 10.12 12.59
N TYR A 522 8.45 9.55 12.23
CA TYR A 522 7.13 10.16 12.37
C TYR A 522 6.63 10.14 13.83
N TYR A 523 6.43 11.31 14.44
CA TYR A 523 6.00 11.42 15.84
C TYR A 523 4.72 10.65 16.18
N GLY A 524 3.80 10.52 15.21
CA GLY A 524 2.54 9.82 15.41
C GLY A 524 2.70 8.37 15.89
N GLU A 525 3.84 7.72 15.65
CA GLU A 525 4.11 6.37 16.20
C GLU A 525 4.40 6.38 17.70
N ALA A 526 5.06 7.41 18.23
CA ALA A 526 5.26 7.57 19.67
C ALA A 526 3.92 7.80 20.38
N LYS A 527 3.13 8.76 19.87
CA LYS A 527 1.80 9.10 20.39
C LYS A 527 0.90 7.86 20.41
N LYS A 528 0.71 7.23 19.25
CA LYS A 528 -0.23 6.11 19.11
C LYS A 528 0.32 4.82 19.72
N GLY A 529 1.63 4.65 19.83
CA GLY A 529 2.26 3.54 20.56
C GLY A 529 1.85 3.52 22.03
N PHE A 530 1.98 4.65 22.74
CA PHE A 530 1.53 4.76 24.13
C PHE A 530 0.01 4.62 24.27
N LEU A 531 -0.77 5.35 23.47
CA LEU A 531 -2.24 5.33 23.55
C LEU A 531 -2.80 3.93 23.29
N ARG A 532 -2.28 3.20 22.30
CA ARG A 532 -2.67 1.82 21.99
C ARG A 532 -2.50 0.91 23.21
N MET A 533 -1.30 0.92 23.82
CA MET A 533 -1.02 0.10 24.99
C MET A 533 -1.91 0.50 26.19
N ALA A 534 -2.12 1.81 26.38
CA ALA A 534 -2.97 2.31 27.46
C ALA A 534 -4.44 1.89 27.29
N MET A 535 -4.97 1.92 26.06
CA MET A 535 -6.33 1.43 25.77
C MET A 535 -6.48 -0.06 26.08
N TRP A 536 -5.50 -0.89 25.71
CA TRP A 536 -5.48 -2.30 26.07
C TRP A 536 -5.49 -2.52 27.60
N MET A 537 -4.62 -1.81 28.33
CA MET A 537 -4.55 -1.93 29.79
C MET A 537 -5.81 -1.39 30.48
N ALA A 538 -6.41 -0.33 29.95
CA ALA A 538 -7.69 0.19 30.42
C ALA A 538 -8.80 -0.86 30.21
N LYS A 539 -8.82 -1.56 29.07
CA LYS A 539 -9.75 -2.67 28.80
C LYS A 539 -9.63 -3.78 29.83
N LYS A 540 -8.41 -4.14 30.21
CA LYS A 540 -8.14 -5.14 31.26
C LYS A 540 -8.60 -4.69 32.65
N ARG A 541 -8.77 -3.39 32.88
CA ARG A 541 -9.35 -2.82 34.10
C ARG A 541 -10.86 -2.55 34.00
N GLY A 542 -11.54 -3.14 33.02
CA GLY A 542 -12.99 -3.01 32.86
C GLY A 542 -13.46 -1.69 32.25
N MET A 543 -12.55 -0.87 31.72
CA MET A 543 -12.88 0.35 30.96
C MET A 543 -12.94 0.05 29.45
N LEU A 544 -13.21 1.06 28.64
CA LEU A 544 -13.20 0.98 27.19
C LEU A 544 -12.36 2.14 26.61
N GLY A 545 -11.33 1.81 25.83
CA GLY A 545 -10.49 2.80 25.18
C GLY A 545 -11.12 3.31 23.89
N LEU A 546 -11.46 4.59 23.84
CA LEU A 546 -12.21 5.17 22.73
C LEU A 546 -11.40 6.26 22.02
N HIS A 547 -11.37 6.19 20.69
CA HIS A 547 -10.80 7.23 19.83
C HIS A 547 -11.83 8.34 19.58
N ALA A 548 -12.18 9.07 20.64
CA ALA A 548 -13.21 10.08 20.64
C ALA A 548 -12.71 11.38 21.29
N GLY A 549 -13.20 12.51 20.77
CA GLY A 549 -13.13 13.79 21.48
C GLY A 549 -14.16 13.84 22.60
N ALA A 550 -13.86 14.59 23.65
CA ALA A 550 -14.72 14.79 24.81
C ALA A 550 -14.78 16.27 25.19
N LYS A 551 -15.97 16.74 25.56
CA LYS A 551 -16.19 18.08 26.09
C LYS A 551 -17.41 18.15 26.99
N ILE A 552 -17.50 19.20 27.81
CA ILE A 552 -18.74 19.61 28.47
C ILE A 552 -19.43 20.64 27.58
N VAL A 553 -20.75 20.58 27.54
CA VAL A 553 -21.61 21.55 26.86
C VAL A 553 -22.66 22.03 27.86
N ARG A 554 -22.73 23.35 28.05
CA ARG A 554 -23.84 24.03 28.73
C ARG A 554 -24.70 24.69 27.68
N ALA A 555 -25.96 24.27 27.60
CA ALA A 555 -26.91 24.78 26.62
C ALA A 555 -28.24 25.09 27.29
N LYS A 556 -28.88 26.17 26.85
CA LYS A 556 -30.20 26.57 27.32
C LYS A 556 -31.26 25.76 26.59
N GLY A 557 -31.91 24.86 27.32
CA GLY A 557 -33.01 24.07 26.78
C GLY A 557 -34.25 24.92 26.48
N ARG A 558 -35.22 24.35 25.75
CA ARG A 558 -36.52 24.98 25.44
C ARG A 558 -37.30 25.48 26.66
N ASN A 559 -37.10 24.86 27.82
CA ASN A 559 -37.71 25.26 29.10
C ASN A 559 -36.97 26.43 29.79
N GLY A 560 -35.92 26.98 29.16
CA GLY A 560 -35.10 28.06 29.69
C GLY A 560 -34.05 27.62 30.72
N ARG A 561 -34.01 26.33 31.11
CA ARG A 561 -33.00 25.78 32.03
C ARG A 561 -31.69 25.55 31.29
N ILE A 562 -30.57 25.91 31.93
CA ILE A 562 -29.24 25.50 31.47
C ILE A 562 -29.05 24.03 31.84
N ASN A 563 -28.86 23.19 30.81
CA ASN A 563 -28.48 21.79 30.98
C ASN A 563 -26.98 21.65 30.74
N ARG A 564 -26.33 20.82 31.55
CA ARG A 564 -24.92 20.49 31.45
C ARG A 564 -24.76 19.05 30.96
N TYR A 565 -24.34 18.92 29.72
CA TYR A 565 -24.11 17.64 29.05
C TYR A 565 -22.63 17.32 28.96
N GLY A 566 -22.29 16.04 29.15
CA GLY A 566 -21.08 15.49 28.53
C GLY A 566 -21.33 15.29 27.04
N MET A 567 -20.30 15.45 26.22
CA MET A 567 -20.38 15.20 24.79
C MET A 567 -19.16 14.41 24.31
N LEU A 568 -19.41 13.24 23.71
CA LEU A 568 -18.41 12.40 23.07
C LEU A 568 -18.58 12.46 21.56
N ILE A 569 -17.48 12.72 20.85
CA ILE A 569 -17.48 12.89 19.40
C ILE A 569 -16.52 11.87 18.78
N PHE A 570 -17.08 10.87 18.12
CA PHE A 570 -16.36 9.87 17.35
C PHE A 570 -16.19 10.35 15.92
N GLY A 571 -15.08 9.99 15.29
CA GLY A 571 -14.84 10.28 13.89
C GLY A 571 -13.52 9.69 13.42
N LEU A 572 -13.50 9.16 12.20
CA LEU A 572 -12.24 8.82 11.54
C LEU A 572 -11.37 10.07 11.32
N THR A 573 -10.10 9.85 11.01
CA THR A 573 -9.17 10.97 10.76
C THR A 573 -9.70 11.83 9.62
N ALA A 574 -9.64 13.15 9.78
CA ALA A 574 -10.09 14.15 8.80
C ALA A 574 -11.61 14.13 8.48
N THR A 575 -12.47 13.63 9.38
CA THR A 575 -13.94 13.76 9.25
C THR A 575 -14.54 14.93 10.02
N GLY A 576 -13.76 15.63 10.86
CA GLY A 576 -14.22 16.79 11.65
C GLY A 576 -14.27 16.58 13.17
N LYS A 577 -13.79 15.44 13.70
CA LYS A 577 -13.73 15.14 15.14
C LYS A 577 -13.07 16.24 15.99
N THR A 578 -11.78 16.51 15.75
CA THR A 578 -11.04 17.54 16.51
C THR A 578 -11.64 18.93 16.30
N THR A 579 -12.08 19.23 15.06
CA THR A 579 -12.78 20.48 14.73
C THR A 579 -13.98 20.71 15.64
N HIS A 580 -14.95 19.80 15.67
CA HIS A 580 -16.17 20.00 16.47
C HIS A 580 -15.96 19.79 17.97
N THR A 581 -14.91 19.05 18.37
CA THR A 581 -14.52 18.96 19.78
C THR A 581 -14.04 20.32 20.30
N CYS A 582 -13.19 21.00 19.52
CA CYS A 582 -12.60 22.29 19.90
C CYS A 582 -13.39 23.50 19.37
N HIS A 583 -14.64 23.34 18.96
CA HIS A 583 -15.50 24.41 18.46
C HIS A 583 -16.51 24.87 19.54
N ASN A 584 -16.81 26.17 19.62
CA ASN A 584 -17.77 26.70 20.62
C ASN A 584 -19.24 26.48 20.25
N HIS A 585 -19.51 26.12 19.00
CA HIS A 585 -20.83 25.89 18.41
C HIS A 585 -21.80 27.08 18.50
N GLY A 586 -21.29 28.29 18.75
CA GLY A 586 -22.13 29.47 18.97
C GLY A 586 -23.00 29.39 20.23
N LEU A 587 -22.58 28.61 21.24
CA LEU A 587 -23.19 28.56 22.56
C LEU A 587 -22.63 29.70 23.42
N THR A 588 -23.04 30.93 23.10
CA THR A 588 -22.52 32.18 23.69
C THR A 588 -23.57 32.96 24.47
N ASP A 589 -24.80 32.46 24.54
CA ASP A 589 -25.85 33.11 25.32
C ASP A 589 -25.54 33.01 26.82
N GLU A 590 -26.17 33.86 27.64
CA GLU A 590 -25.94 33.88 29.09
C GLU A 590 -26.20 32.50 29.73
N GLY A 591 -25.17 31.97 30.41
CA GLY A 591 -25.19 30.65 31.05
C GLY A 591 -24.82 29.48 30.12
N GLU A 592 -24.74 29.70 28.81
CA GLU A 592 -24.24 28.70 27.86
C GLU A 592 -22.70 28.70 27.79
N GLY A 593 -22.16 27.65 27.18
CA GLY A 593 -20.72 27.56 26.92
C GLY A 593 -20.25 26.13 26.74
N ILE A 594 -18.96 25.97 26.53
CA ILE A 594 -18.33 24.66 26.41
C ILE A 594 -17.04 24.59 27.22
N GLU A 595 -16.64 23.37 27.55
CA GLU A 595 -15.31 23.10 28.11
C GLU A 595 -14.67 21.94 27.36
N ILE A 596 -13.53 22.18 26.72
CA ILE A 596 -12.75 21.20 25.96
C ILE A 596 -11.98 20.33 26.94
N ILE A 597 -12.18 19.01 26.86
CA ILE A 597 -11.55 18.03 27.75
C ILE A 597 -10.42 17.30 27.00
N GLN A 598 -10.75 16.66 25.88
CA GLN A 598 -9.80 15.82 25.14
C GLN A 598 -10.20 15.77 23.66
N ASP A 599 -9.26 15.75 22.72
CA ASP A 599 -9.57 15.70 21.29
C ASP A 599 -9.45 14.30 20.68
N ASP A 600 -8.65 13.42 21.30
CA ASP A 600 -8.21 12.19 20.65
C ASP A 600 -8.64 10.88 21.27
N VAL A 601 -8.19 10.59 22.49
CA VAL A 601 -8.43 9.31 23.18
C VAL A 601 -8.91 9.52 24.60
N ILE A 602 -9.94 8.78 24.99
CA ILE A 602 -10.45 8.72 26.37
C ILE A 602 -10.63 7.27 26.82
N PHE A 603 -10.67 7.04 28.13
CA PHE A 603 -11.06 5.76 28.72
C PHE A 603 -12.46 5.87 29.32
N LEU A 604 -13.46 5.36 28.61
CA LEU A 604 -14.85 5.34 29.06
C LEU A 604 -15.02 4.29 30.17
N ARG A 605 -15.72 4.67 31.23
CA ARG A 605 -16.03 3.83 32.39
C ARG A 605 -17.50 3.38 32.37
N PRO A 606 -17.86 2.33 33.13
CA PRO A 606 -19.24 1.83 33.18
C PRO A 606 -20.29 2.82 33.69
N ASP A 607 -19.89 3.86 34.42
CA ASP A 607 -20.74 4.97 34.89
C ASP A 607 -20.82 6.12 33.86
N CYS A 608 -20.36 5.86 32.63
CA CYS A 608 -20.25 6.82 31.53
C CYS A 608 -19.40 8.07 31.82
N SER A 609 -18.61 8.07 32.90
CA SER A 609 -17.47 8.99 33.03
C SER A 609 -16.36 8.60 32.07
N ALA A 610 -15.46 9.54 31.76
CA ALA A 610 -14.33 9.26 30.88
C ALA A 610 -13.04 9.89 31.38
N LEU A 611 -11.95 9.12 31.40
CA LEU A 611 -10.63 9.61 31.78
C LEU A 611 -9.88 10.09 30.54
N GLY A 612 -9.44 11.35 30.50
CA GLY A 612 -8.64 11.87 29.40
C GLY A 612 -7.16 11.52 29.53
N THR A 613 -6.47 11.57 28.39
CA THR A 613 -5.14 10.96 28.24
C THR A 613 -4.01 11.98 28.08
N GLU A 614 -4.25 13.10 27.43
CA GLU A 614 -3.20 13.99 26.91
C GLU A 614 -3.37 15.44 27.39
N LYS A 615 -2.26 16.17 27.54
CA LYS A 615 -2.25 17.61 27.83
C LYS A 615 -2.18 18.48 26.58
N GLY A 616 -1.61 17.95 25.49
CA GLY A 616 -1.48 18.62 24.20
C GLY A 616 -2.16 17.81 23.09
N PHE A 617 -2.83 18.49 22.16
CA PHE A 617 -3.63 17.88 21.11
C PHE A 617 -2.89 17.84 19.78
N TYR A 618 -2.72 16.64 19.22
CA TYR A 618 -1.96 16.39 17.99
C TYR A 618 -2.88 16.39 16.75
N LEU A 619 -3.21 17.58 16.27
CA LEU A 619 -4.17 17.78 15.18
C LEU A 619 -3.51 17.80 13.80
N LYS A 620 -4.32 17.61 12.76
CA LYS A 620 -3.97 17.93 11.38
C LYS A 620 -4.13 19.44 11.16
N THR A 621 -3.17 20.11 10.54
CA THR A 621 -3.20 21.57 10.36
C THR A 621 -3.88 22.02 9.07
N GLU A 622 -4.03 21.11 8.09
CA GLU A 622 -4.75 21.39 6.85
C GLU A 622 -6.16 21.93 7.13
N GLY A 623 -6.50 23.06 6.51
CA GLY A 623 -7.80 23.72 6.66
C GLY A 623 -7.96 24.60 7.90
N VAL A 624 -6.94 24.71 8.76
CA VAL A 624 -6.99 25.63 9.91
C VAL A 624 -6.92 27.08 9.43
N THR A 625 -8.02 27.80 9.60
CA THR A 625 -8.12 29.24 9.32
C THR A 625 -8.77 29.98 10.50
N PRO A 626 -8.48 31.28 10.70
CA PRO A 626 -9.08 32.05 11.78
C PRO A 626 -10.60 32.23 11.63
N GLU A 627 -11.14 32.16 10.41
CA GLU A 627 -12.56 32.34 10.13
C GLU A 627 -13.40 31.12 10.53
N ILE A 628 -12.92 29.92 10.21
CA ILE A 628 -13.69 28.68 10.39
C ILE A 628 -13.36 28.01 11.73
N GLN A 629 -12.12 28.10 12.19
CA GLN A 629 -11.64 27.41 13.38
C GLN A 629 -10.86 28.35 14.32
N PRO A 630 -11.47 29.46 14.78
CA PRO A 630 -10.76 30.51 15.52
C PRO A 630 -10.04 30.01 16.78
N LEU A 631 -10.68 29.10 17.54
CA LEU A 631 -10.08 28.55 18.77
C LEU A 631 -8.84 27.70 18.48
N ILE A 632 -8.91 26.85 17.46
CA ILE A 632 -7.78 26.03 17.03
C ILE A 632 -6.69 26.93 16.45
N TYR A 633 -7.03 27.89 15.59
CA TYR A 633 -6.08 28.84 15.01
C TYR A 633 -5.33 29.61 16.10
N ASN A 634 -6.04 30.13 17.11
CA ASN A 634 -5.41 30.80 18.24
C ASN A 634 -4.44 29.88 19.00
N ALA A 635 -4.78 28.60 19.20
CA ALA A 635 -3.94 27.66 19.92
C ALA A 635 -2.69 27.25 19.11
N VAL A 636 -2.83 26.96 17.81
CA VAL A 636 -1.67 26.57 16.98
C VAL A 636 -0.72 27.73 16.66
N THR A 637 -1.16 28.98 16.83
CA THR A 637 -0.33 30.18 16.63
C THR A 637 0.37 30.65 17.91
N LYS A 638 0.30 29.89 19.02
CA LYS A 638 1.06 30.18 20.24
C LYS A 638 2.53 29.72 20.14
N PRO A 639 3.45 30.35 20.90
CA PRO A 639 4.88 30.02 20.88
C PRO A 639 5.25 28.60 21.36
N ASP A 640 4.36 27.94 22.10
CA ASP A 640 4.50 26.60 22.68
C ASP A 640 3.81 25.50 21.85
N ALA A 641 3.18 25.86 20.72
CA ALA A 641 2.78 24.89 19.72
C ALA A 641 4.02 24.21 19.09
N ILE A 642 3.86 23.01 18.56
CA ILE A 642 4.92 22.33 17.79
C ILE A 642 4.35 21.85 16.47
N PHE A 643 5.04 22.08 15.37
CA PHE A 643 4.65 21.58 14.06
C PHE A 643 5.49 20.39 13.61
N GLU A 644 4.85 19.48 12.87
CA GLU A 644 5.52 18.41 12.13
C GLU A 644 5.06 18.46 10.66
N ASN A 645 6.00 18.66 9.75
CA ASN A 645 5.80 18.69 8.30
C ASN A 645 4.88 19.81 7.78
N VAL A 646 4.65 20.87 8.56
CA VAL A 646 3.95 22.06 8.07
C VAL A 646 4.86 22.81 7.11
N MET A 647 4.31 23.35 6.02
CA MET A 647 5.07 24.20 5.11
C MET A 647 5.41 25.52 5.80
N VAL A 648 6.70 25.77 5.99
CA VAL A 648 7.25 27.00 6.54
C VAL A 648 8.26 27.54 5.53
N ASP A 649 8.10 28.80 5.11
CA ASP A 649 9.01 29.41 4.15
C ASP A 649 10.34 29.87 4.79
N TYR A 650 11.25 30.38 3.95
CA TYR A 650 12.56 30.86 4.39
C TYR A 650 12.51 32.12 5.27
N LEU A 651 11.34 32.78 5.37
CA LEU A 651 11.08 33.93 6.26
C LEU A 651 10.42 33.49 7.58
N GLY A 652 10.07 32.20 7.71
CA GLY A 652 9.39 31.64 8.88
C GLY A 652 7.86 31.71 8.80
N ASN A 653 7.26 32.15 7.69
CA ASN A 653 5.81 32.19 7.53
C ASN A 653 5.24 30.77 7.43
N VAL A 654 4.08 30.56 8.05
CA VAL A 654 3.45 29.24 8.16
C VAL A 654 2.25 29.14 7.21
N TYR A 655 2.20 28.09 6.41
CA TYR A 655 1.14 27.85 5.44
C TYR A 655 0.38 26.57 5.79
N PHE A 656 -0.64 26.69 6.65
CA PHE A 656 -1.38 25.54 7.17
C PHE A 656 -2.11 24.71 6.11
N GLY A 657 -2.58 25.35 5.03
CA GLY A 657 -3.28 24.69 3.92
C GLY A 657 -2.37 24.24 2.77
N ASP A 658 -1.05 24.41 2.87
CA ASP A 658 -0.12 24.00 1.82
C ASP A 658 0.29 22.54 2.03
N GLU A 659 -0.10 21.68 1.08
CA GLU A 659 0.16 20.24 1.10
C GLU A 659 1.42 19.82 0.32
N THR A 660 2.24 20.77 -0.14
CA THR A 660 3.44 20.51 -0.97
C THR A 660 4.37 19.47 -0.35
N LEU A 661 4.53 19.49 0.98
CA LEU A 661 5.34 18.50 1.71
C LEU A 661 4.56 17.22 2.02
N THR A 662 3.29 17.36 2.41
CA THR A 662 2.37 16.26 2.72
C THR A 662 0.98 16.80 3.02
N GLY A 663 -0.06 16.09 2.56
CA GLY A 663 -1.43 16.26 3.06
C GLY A 663 -1.67 15.69 4.46
N ASN A 664 -0.63 15.49 5.28
CA ASN A 664 -0.73 15.07 6.69
C ASN A 664 0.19 15.93 7.59
N ALA A 665 0.28 17.22 7.31
CA ALA A 665 0.94 18.16 8.21
C ALA A 665 0.21 18.23 9.57
N ARG A 666 0.97 18.34 10.66
CA ARG A 666 0.46 18.19 12.02
C ARG A 666 0.95 19.29 12.95
N GLY A 667 0.16 19.55 13.99
CA GLY A 667 0.49 20.47 15.07
C GLY A 667 0.14 19.87 16.43
N ILE A 668 0.99 20.08 17.44
CA ILE A 668 0.66 19.90 18.85
C ILE A 668 0.26 21.27 19.38
N MET A 669 -1.02 21.45 19.71
CA MET A 669 -1.52 22.64 20.42
C MET A 669 -1.67 22.33 21.90
N GLN A 670 -1.37 23.28 22.80
CA GLN A 670 -1.57 23.03 24.22
C GLN A 670 -3.03 23.21 24.58
N ARG A 671 -3.56 22.33 25.44
CA ARG A 671 -4.94 22.48 25.93
C ARG A 671 -5.13 23.80 26.67
N ASP A 672 -4.09 24.30 27.31
CA ASP A 672 -4.12 25.53 28.10
C ASP A 672 -4.33 26.79 27.22
N ASP A 673 -4.00 26.73 25.93
CA ASP A 673 -4.17 27.84 24.97
C ASP A 673 -5.62 28.08 24.56
N PHE A 674 -6.54 27.18 24.93
CA PHE A 674 -7.97 27.38 24.75
C PHE A 674 -8.59 28.35 25.76
N GLY A 675 -7.80 28.84 26.75
CA GLY A 675 -8.24 29.88 27.68
C GLY A 675 -9.50 29.48 28.46
N GLU A 676 -10.53 30.32 28.41
CA GLU A 676 -11.81 30.06 29.10
C GLU A 676 -12.55 28.82 28.61
N TYR A 677 -12.26 28.35 27.39
CA TYR A 677 -12.87 27.15 26.82
C TYR A 677 -12.20 25.86 27.27
N ARG A 678 -11.08 25.92 27.99
CA ARG A 678 -10.38 24.75 28.54
C ARG A 678 -11.12 24.25 29.78
N SER A 679 -11.39 22.95 29.85
CA SER A 679 -11.84 22.34 31.11
C SER A 679 -10.69 22.34 32.15
N PRO A 680 -10.97 22.58 33.44
CA PRO A 680 -9.95 22.54 34.49
C PRO A 680 -9.29 21.16 34.61
N THR A 681 -10.05 20.10 34.33
CA THR A 681 -9.64 18.69 34.36
C THR A 681 -9.60 18.10 32.95
N VAL A 682 -8.90 16.99 32.77
CA VAL A 682 -8.97 16.18 31.53
C VAL A 682 -9.97 15.03 31.64
N ASN A 683 -10.78 14.98 32.68
CA ASN A 683 -11.74 13.90 32.89
C ASN A 683 -13.17 14.40 32.71
N LEU A 684 -13.98 13.65 31.98
CA LEU A 684 -15.42 13.83 31.91
C LEU A 684 -16.05 13.22 33.17
N PRO A 685 -16.94 13.95 33.88
CA PRO A 685 -17.61 13.47 35.08
C PRO A 685 -18.60 12.34 34.77
N SER A 686 -19.10 11.68 35.83
CA SER A 686 -20.08 10.61 35.69
C SER A 686 -21.43 11.11 35.15
N ILE A 687 -22.22 10.19 34.58
CA ILE A 687 -23.58 10.51 34.11
C ILE A 687 -24.53 10.96 35.24
N GLU A 688 -24.20 10.65 36.50
CA GLU A 688 -24.97 11.08 37.68
C GLU A 688 -24.76 12.57 37.98
N GLU A 689 -23.58 13.11 37.68
CA GLU A 689 -23.21 14.52 37.85
C GLU A 689 -23.62 15.41 36.65
N LEU A 690 -24.17 14.80 35.60
CA LEU A 690 -24.57 15.46 34.36
C LEU A 690 -26.10 15.41 34.19
N ASP A 691 -26.65 16.39 33.48
CA ASP A 691 -28.05 16.33 33.04
C ASP A 691 -28.24 15.30 31.92
N GLY A 692 -27.17 14.89 31.25
CA GLY A 692 -27.13 13.80 30.28
C GLY A 692 -25.81 13.70 29.53
N LEU A 693 -25.73 12.76 28.60
CA LEU A 693 -24.56 12.57 27.73
C LEU A 693 -25.01 12.54 26.26
N ILE A 694 -24.30 13.26 25.41
CA ILE A 694 -24.53 13.31 23.97
C ILE A 694 -23.40 12.53 23.29
N ILE A 695 -23.73 11.49 22.56
CA ILE A 695 -22.78 10.69 21.78
C ILE A 695 -23.02 10.93 20.30
N ILE A 696 -21.99 11.42 19.62
CA ILE A 696 -22.02 11.79 18.21
C ILE A 696 -21.04 10.90 17.44
N PHE A 697 -21.53 10.25 16.40
CA PHE A 697 -20.73 9.54 15.41
C PHE A 697 -20.62 10.36 14.13
N ILE A 698 -19.44 10.94 13.89
CA ILE A 698 -19.18 11.64 12.63
C ILE A 698 -18.79 10.64 11.56
N THR A 699 -19.58 10.59 10.50
CA THR A 699 -19.29 9.84 9.27
C THR A 699 -19.08 10.80 8.09
N ARG A 700 -18.39 10.34 7.04
CA ARG A 700 -18.33 11.06 5.77
C ARG A 700 -18.93 10.18 4.67
N ARG A 701 -20.08 10.59 4.17
CA ARG A 701 -20.81 9.96 3.06
C ARG A 701 -21.29 11.07 2.13
N ASN A 702 -21.33 10.81 0.82
CA ASN A 702 -21.67 11.84 -0.17
C ASN A 702 -23.01 11.58 -0.89
N THR A 703 -23.65 10.44 -0.63
CA THR A 703 -24.81 9.97 -1.39
C THR A 703 -26.14 10.20 -0.65
N VAL A 704 -26.66 9.17 0.03
CA VAL A 704 -28.03 9.14 0.58
C VAL A 704 -28.10 9.14 2.11
N VAL A 705 -26.96 9.11 2.81
CA VAL A 705 -26.95 9.16 4.28
C VAL A 705 -27.36 10.56 4.74
N PRO A 706 -28.40 10.70 5.58
CA PRO A 706 -28.88 12.00 6.07
C PRO A 706 -27.78 12.79 6.78
N ILE A 707 -27.86 14.12 6.75
CA ILE A 707 -26.86 15.00 7.40
C ILE A 707 -26.81 14.82 8.93
N ALA A 708 -27.94 14.43 9.54
CA ALA A 708 -28.03 14.09 10.95
C ALA A 708 -29.12 13.03 11.16
N GLN A 709 -28.86 12.08 12.05
CA GLN A 709 -29.80 11.04 12.45
C GLN A 709 -29.79 10.91 13.98
N ARG A 710 -30.95 10.80 14.61
CA ARG A 710 -31.11 10.39 16.01
C ARG A 710 -31.26 8.87 16.05
N LEU A 711 -30.46 8.23 16.91
CA LEU A 711 -30.31 6.78 16.98
C LEU A 711 -30.85 6.23 18.31
N THR A 712 -31.27 4.97 18.31
CA THR A 712 -31.42 4.18 19.54
C THR A 712 -30.05 3.69 20.04
N ALA A 713 -30.01 3.10 21.24
CA ALA A 713 -28.76 2.53 21.80
C ALA A 713 -28.20 1.39 20.92
N GLU A 714 -29.07 0.54 20.36
CA GLU A 714 -28.70 -0.55 19.46
C GLU A 714 -28.15 0.00 18.14
N GLN A 715 -28.81 1.01 17.56
CA GLN A 715 -28.33 1.70 16.35
C GLN A 715 -27.01 2.43 16.59
N ALA A 716 -26.81 2.99 17.78
CA ALA A 716 -25.56 3.62 18.19
C ALA A 716 -24.42 2.60 18.29
N ALA A 717 -24.66 1.44 18.91
CA ALA A 717 -23.68 0.36 18.95
C ALA A 717 -23.37 -0.20 17.56
N ALA A 718 -24.37 -0.31 16.68
CA ALA A 718 -24.15 -0.71 15.30
C ALA A 718 -23.33 0.33 14.52
N THR A 719 -23.60 1.63 14.73
CA THR A 719 -22.84 2.73 14.14
C THR A 719 -21.40 2.76 14.65
N PHE A 720 -21.18 2.48 15.94
CA PHE A 720 -19.87 2.31 16.54
C PHE A 720 -19.12 1.15 15.86
N MET A 721 -19.76 -0.02 15.70
CA MET A 721 -19.15 -1.18 15.03
C MET A 721 -18.86 -0.92 13.55
N LEU A 722 -19.72 -0.20 12.85
CA LEU A 722 -19.49 0.15 11.45
C LEU A 722 -18.32 1.12 11.27
N GLY A 723 -18.22 2.12 12.16
CA GLY A 723 -17.24 3.20 12.12
C GLY A 723 -16.93 3.67 10.69
N GLU A 724 -17.99 3.99 9.96
CA GLU A 724 -17.93 4.07 8.50
C GLU A 724 -17.60 5.47 7.98
N SER A 725 -16.97 5.52 6.80
CA SER A 725 -16.66 6.72 6.02
C SER A 725 -16.46 6.33 4.55
N ILE A 726 -15.94 7.25 3.74
CA ILE A 726 -15.45 6.99 2.38
C ILE A 726 -13.98 7.36 2.23
N GLU A 727 -13.29 6.69 1.30
CA GLU A 727 -11.96 7.11 0.84
C GLU A 727 -12.07 8.44 0.09
N THR A 728 -11.16 9.35 0.41
CA THR A 728 -11.15 10.69 -0.20
C THR A 728 -10.27 10.70 -1.45
N SER A 729 -10.56 11.59 -2.39
CA SER A 729 -9.77 11.74 -3.62
C SER A 729 -8.33 12.18 -3.37
N GLY A 730 -8.01 12.76 -2.20
CA GLY A 730 -6.65 13.17 -1.84
C GLY A 730 -5.75 12.03 -1.36
N SER A 731 -6.30 10.85 -1.06
CA SER A 731 -5.56 9.68 -0.57
C SER A 731 -5.16 8.75 -1.72
N ASP A 732 -6.15 8.13 -2.39
CA ASP A 732 -5.97 7.44 -3.67
C ASP A 732 -7.15 7.82 -4.58
N PRO A 733 -6.93 8.68 -5.60
CA PRO A 733 -7.99 9.11 -6.51
C PRO A 733 -8.79 7.96 -7.15
N ARG A 734 -8.17 6.78 -7.33
CA ARG A 734 -8.82 5.61 -7.95
C ARG A 734 -9.82 4.93 -7.03
N ARG A 735 -9.63 5.08 -5.72
CA ARG A 735 -10.46 4.48 -4.66
C ARG A 735 -11.45 5.47 -4.06
N ALA A 736 -11.45 6.72 -4.53
CA ALA A 736 -12.34 7.76 -4.06
C ALA A 736 -13.81 7.29 -4.04
N GLY A 737 -14.47 7.52 -2.91
CA GLY A 737 -15.86 7.12 -2.68
C GLY A 737 -16.07 5.64 -2.33
N GLU A 738 -15.03 4.81 -2.25
CA GLU A 738 -15.13 3.48 -1.64
C GLU A 738 -15.45 3.57 -0.14
N SER A 739 -16.33 2.70 0.36
CA SER A 739 -16.63 2.57 1.79
C SER A 739 -15.38 2.15 2.59
N ILE A 740 -15.05 2.92 3.63
CA ILE A 740 -14.09 2.56 4.67
C ILE A 740 -14.86 2.24 5.95
N ARG A 741 -14.45 1.21 6.68
CA ARG A 741 -15.05 0.80 7.96
C ARG A 741 -13.95 0.44 8.95
N GLU A 742 -14.09 0.89 10.19
CA GLU A 742 -13.12 0.72 11.26
C GLU A 742 -13.85 0.71 12.59
N VAL A 743 -13.82 -0.40 13.34
CA VAL A 743 -14.60 -0.55 14.58
C VAL A 743 -14.25 0.55 15.57
N GLY A 744 -15.27 1.20 16.12
CA GLY A 744 -15.14 2.33 17.04
C GLY A 744 -14.41 3.55 16.46
N MET A 745 -14.22 3.59 15.14
CA MET A 745 -13.36 4.55 14.44
C MET A 745 -11.93 4.53 15.02
N ASN A 746 -11.50 3.37 15.50
CA ASN A 746 -10.31 3.16 16.31
C ASN A 746 -9.38 2.10 15.70
N PRO A 747 -8.39 2.49 14.87
CA PRO A 747 -7.44 1.56 14.25
C PRO A 747 -6.37 1.03 15.21
N PHE A 748 -6.57 1.16 16.51
CA PHE A 748 -5.62 0.82 17.56
C PHE A 748 -6.17 -0.24 18.53
N ILE A 749 -7.32 -0.84 18.22
CA ILE A 749 -7.89 -1.92 19.03
C ILE A 749 -6.89 -3.08 19.10
N ILE A 750 -6.76 -3.66 20.29
CA ILE A 750 -6.02 -4.89 20.57
C ILE A 750 -7.04 -5.91 21.08
N GLY A 751 -7.06 -7.09 20.47
CA GLY A 751 -7.97 -8.18 20.78
C GLY A 751 -9.25 -8.19 19.94
N ASP A 752 -10.31 -8.81 20.46
CA ASP A 752 -11.54 -9.06 19.71
C ASP A 752 -12.41 -7.80 19.57
N GLU A 753 -12.63 -7.34 18.34
CA GLU A 753 -13.44 -6.16 18.05
C GLU A 753 -14.93 -6.33 18.46
N SER A 754 -15.44 -7.56 18.51
CA SER A 754 -16.80 -7.81 19.02
C SER A 754 -16.96 -7.40 20.49
N GLU A 755 -15.91 -7.56 21.30
CA GLU A 755 -15.93 -7.18 22.72
C GLU A 755 -16.01 -5.66 22.89
N GLU A 756 -15.41 -4.89 21.98
CA GLU A 756 -15.46 -3.43 22.00
C GLU A 756 -16.90 -2.94 21.80
N GLY A 757 -17.60 -3.49 20.79
CA GLY A 757 -19.00 -3.16 20.50
C GLY A 757 -19.96 -3.57 21.60
N ASN A 758 -19.84 -4.80 22.11
CA ASN A 758 -20.68 -5.30 23.19
C ASN A 758 -20.47 -4.47 24.48
N ARG A 759 -19.22 -4.15 24.84
CA ARG A 759 -18.92 -3.34 26.02
C ARG A 759 -19.43 -1.91 25.88
N PHE A 760 -19.25 -1.30 24.70
CA PHE A 760 -19.82 0.02 24.42
C PHE A 760 -21.34 -0.01 24.63
N TYR A 761 -22.02 -1.00 24.03
CA TYR A 761 -23.46 -1.18 24.18
C TYR A 761 -23.87 -1.37 25.65
N ASP A 762 -23.20 -2.24 26.40
CA ASP A 762 -23.50 -2.49 27.82
C ASP A 762 -23.40 -1.23 28.68
N PHE A 763 -22.38 -0.39 28.45
CA PHE A 763 -22.20 0.85 29.20
C PHE A 763 -23.30 1.86 28.91
N VAL A 764 -23.62 2.07 27.63
CA VAL A 764 -24.59 3.10 27.24
C VAL A 764 -26.04 2.65 27.41
N LYS A 765 -26.34 1.36 27.22
CA LYS A 765 -27.68 0.80 27.38
C LYS A 765 -28.17 0.90 28.82
N LYS A 766 -27.27 0.71 29.79
CA LYS A 766 -27.59 0.83 31.23
C LYS A 766 -28.10 2.23 31.63
N HIS A 767 -27.74 3.25 30.87
CA HIS A 767 -28.05 4.66 31.15
C HIS A 767 -28.81 5.31 29.99
N GLU A 768 -29.52 4.53 29.17
CA GLU A 768 -30.13 5.00 27.92
C GLU A 768 -31.13 6.14 28.09
N ASP A 769 -31.73 6.28 29.28
CA ASP A 769 -32.66 7.34 29.65
C ASP A 769 -32.00 8.73 29.71
N LYS A 770 -30.68 8.77 29.93
CA LYS A 770 -29.88 9.99 30.02
C LYS A 770 -28.94 10.20 28.84
N ILE A 771 -28.85 9.24 27.92
CA ILE A 771 -27.91 9.30 26.79
C ILE A 771 -28.65 9.54 25.49
N GLN A 772 -28.14 10.47 24.69
CA GLN A 772 -28.64 10.80 23.37
C GLN A 772 -27.61 10.40 22.32
N PHE A 773 -28.04 9.71 21.27
CA PHE A 773 -27.14 9.18 20.24
C PHE A 773 -27.45 9.79 18.88
N TYR A 774 -26.41 10.20 18.16
CA TYR A 774 -26.53 10.83 16.86
C TYR A 774 -25.47 10.34 15.87
N GLN A 775 -25.86 10.13 14.61
CA GLN A 775 -24.94 10.02 13.49
C GLN A 775 -24.98 11.33 12.69
N LEU A 776 -23.84 11.98 12.51
CA LEU A 776 -23.71 13.23 11.76
C LEU A 776 -22.85 13.01 10.52
N ASN A 777 -23.41 13.27 9.34
CA ASN A 777 -22.70 13.10 8.08
C ASN A 777 -22.05 14.42 7.65
N THR A 778 -20.73 14.55 7.85
CA THR A 778 -19.91 15.70 7.44
C THR A 778 -19.42 15.60 5.98
N GLY A 779 -19.94 14.62 5.24
CA GLY A 779 -19.71 14.47 3.81
C GLY A 779 -20.65 15.35 3.02
N GLY A 780 -21.91 14.95 2.89
CA GLY A 780 -22.93 15.63 2.12
C GLY A 780 -23.90 14.66 1.45
N VAL A 781 -24.71 15.17 0.53
CA VAL A 781 -25.66 14.37 -0.26
C VAL A 781 -25.60 14.73 -1.74
N GLY A 782 -26.21 13.92 -2.59
CA GLY A 782 -26.41 14.27 -4.00
C GLY A 782 -25.28 13.85 -4.94
N GLU A 783 -24.21 13.20 -4.47
CA GLU A 783 -23.18 12.68 -5.37
C GLU A 783 -23.69 11.54 -6.25
N ILE A 784 -23.32 11.56 -7.53
CA ILE A 784 -23.49 10.44 -8.46
C ILE A 784 -22.15 10.18 -9.11
N MET A 785 -21.57 9.01 -8.85
CA MET A 785 -20.40 8.52 -9.56
C MET A 785 -20.84 7.53 -10.64
N VAL A 786 -20.32 7.71 -11.85
CA VAL A 786 -20.50 6.77 -12.97
C VAL A 786 -19.17 6.12 -13.30
N LYS A 787 -19.22 4.87 -13.75
CA LYS A 787 -18.03 4.18 -14.23
C LYS A 787 -17.85 4.53 -15.71
N ALA A 788 -16.73 5.14 -16.07
CA ALA A 788 -16.37 5.40 -17.46
C ALA A 788 -16.01 4.09 -18.18
N ASP A 789 -15.93 4.14 -19.50
CA ASP A 789 -15.66 2.97 -20.36
C ASP A 789 -14.30 2.31 -20.06
N ASP A 790 -13.38 3.04 -19.45
CA ASP A 790 -12.06 2.56 -18.98
C ASP A 790 -12.07 1.96 -17.57
N GLY A 791 -13.23 1.92 -16.93
CA GLY A 791 -13.44 1.40 -15.58
C GLY A 791 -13.19 2.40 -14.44
N THR A 792 -12.78 3.64 -14.73
CA THR A 792 -12.58 4.69 -13.73
C THR A 792 -13.90 5.25 -13.22
N ARG A 793 -13.95 5.66 -11.94
CA ARG A 793 -15.13 6.33 -11.37
C ARG A 793 -15.04 7.83 -11.64
N VAL A 794 -16.01 8.37 -12.36
CA VAL A 794 -16.10 9.79 -12.69
C VAL A 794 -17.32 10.37 -11.97
N VAL A 795 -17.14 11.52 -11.33
CA VAL A 795 -18.22 12.25 -10.66
C VAL A 795 -19.10 12.91 -11.73
N ARG A 796 -20.30 12.37 -11.95
CA ARG A 796 -21.32 12.95 -12.84
C ARG A 796 -22.06 14.10 -12.16
N GLN A 797 -22.32 13.94 -10.87
CA GLN A 797 -22.97 14.96 -10.04
C GLN A 797 -22.13 15.14 -8.78
N LYS A 798 -21.71 16.38 -8.52
CA LYS A 798 -20.91 16.73 -7.34
C LYS A 798 -21.77 16.64 -6.07
N VAL A 799 -21.14 16.22 -4.98
CA VAL A 799 -21.74 16.27 -3.65
C VAL A 799 -22.10 17.70 -3.23
N VAL A 800 -23.27 17.87 -2.64
CA VAL A 800 -23.65 19.05 -1.86
C VAL A 800 -23.12 18.86 -0.45
N ARG A 801 -22.02 19.56 -0.14
CA ARG A 801 -21.34 19.48 1.15
C ARG A 801 -22.18 20.14 2.25
N VAL A 802 -22.08 19.56 3.46
CA VAL A 802 -22.45 20.26 4.68
C VAL A 802 -21.23 21.04 5.17
N GLU A 803 -21.43 22.34 5.38
CA GLU A 803 -20.38 23.24 5.82
C GLU A 803 -20.21 23.17 7.34
N ILE A 804 -19.02 23.52 7.83
CA ILE A 804 -18.72 23.51 9.27
C ILE A 804 -19.71 24.37 10.09
N PRO A 805 -20.11 25.59 9.66
CA PRO A 805 -21.12 26.37 10.36
C PRO A 805 -22.51 25.71 10.41
N GLU A 806 -22.92 25.00 9.34
CA GLU A 806 -24.19 24.26 9.29
C GLU A 806 -24.14 23.10 10.29
N MET A 807 -23.05 22.33 10.31
CA MET A 807 -22.88 21.23 11.26
C MET A 807 -22.78 21.73 12.72
N ALA A 808 -22.10 22.85 12.95
CA ALA A 808 -22.05 23.50 14.25
C ALA A 808 -23.45 23.95 14.72
N ALA A 809 -24.29 24.45 13.81
CA ALA A 809 -25.67 24.81 14.11
C ALA A 809 -26.53 23.58 14.45
N ILE A 810 -26.33 22.45 13.77
CA ILE A 810 -26.97 21.17 14.11
C ILE A 810 -26.55 20.72 15.51
N ILE A 811 -25.25 20.73 15.84
CA ILE A 811 -24.76 20.35 17.18
C ILE A 811 -25.32 21.27 18.27
N ARG A 812 -25.37 22.59 18.02
CA ARG A 812 -26.02 23.56 18.91
C ARG A 812 -27.49 23.24 19.14
N ALA A 813 -28.23 22.95 18.05
CA ALA A 813 -29.65 22.62 18.14
C ALA A 813 -29.89 21.27 18.84
N ILE A 814 -28.99 20.29 18.70
CA ILE A 814 -29.01 19.05 19.50
C ILE A 814 -28.89 19.40 20.98
N ALA A 815 -27.87 20.19 21.36
CA ALA A 815 -27.63 20.54 22.75
C ALA A 815 -28.78 21.35 23.39
N ARG A 816 -29.44 22.22 22.62
CA ARG A 816 -30.63 22.98 23.07
C ARG A 816 -31.94 22.17 23.04
N GLY A 817 -31.96 21.04 22.33
CA GLY A 817 -33.19 20.28 22.08
C GLY A 817 -34.13 20.97 21.07
N ASP A 818 -33.58 21.77 20.16
CA ASP A 818 -34.34 22.64 19.26
C ASP A 818 -34.66 22.06 17.88
N ILE A 819 -34.24 20.82 17.63
CA ILE A 819 -34.52 20.12 16.37
C ILE A 819 -35.96 19.58 16.37
N GLU A 820 -36.67 19.78 15.26
CA GLU A 820 -37.91 19.06 14.97
C GLU A 820 -37.58 17.79 14.20
N TRP A 821 -37.87 16.65 14.79
CA TRP A 821 -37.55 15.33 14.25
C TRP A 821 -38.74 14.74 13.50
N THR A 822 -38.46 14.04 12.41
CA THR A 822 -39.40 13.18 11.69
C THR A 822 -38.79 11.80 11.48
N ASN A 823 -39.61 10.77 11.26
CA ASN A 823 -39.12 9.44 10.95
C ASN A 823 -38.54 9.40 9.53
N ASP A 824 -37.36 8.79 9.39
CA ASP A 824 -36.73 8.55 8.11
C ASP A 824 -37.26 7.25 7.49
N PRO A 825 -37.83 7.29 6.27
CA PRO A 825 -38.34 6.09 5.61
C PRO A 825 -37.25 5.11 5.17
N ASN A 826 -35.97 5.53 5.15
CA ASN A 826 -34.89 4.74 4.54
C ASN A 826 -34.12 3.88 5.55
N PHE A 827 -33.71 4.46 6.67
CA PHE A 827 -32.81 3.83 7.65
C PHE A 827 -33.49 3.50 8.99
N GLY A 828 -34.80 3.75 9.14
CA GLY A 828 -35.50 3.45 10.39
C GLY A 828 -35.00 4.28 11.58
N THR A 829 -34.51 5.48 11.29
CA THR A 829 -34.00 6.45 12.29
C THR A 829 -34.91 7.68 12.31
N GLN A 830 -34.55 8.69 13.10
CA GLN A 830 -35.18 10.00 13.00
C GLN A 830 -34.22 11.02 12.40
N VAL A 831 -34.72 11.84 11.48
CA VAL A 831 -33.97 12.88 10.79
C VAL A 831 -34.56 14.27 11.07
N PRO A 832 -33.76 15.34 11.03
CA PRO A 832 -34.26 16.69 11.24
C PRO A 832 -35.19 17.12 10.09
N ALA A 833 -36.43 17.49 10.43
CA ALA A 833 -37.33 18.22 9.54
C ALA A 833 -36.99 19.72 9.54
N ARG A 834 -36.60 20.27 10.71
CA ARG A 834 -36.20 21.67 10.87
C ARG A 834 -35.08 21.82 11.88
N VAL A 835 -34.07 22.61 11.52
CA VAL A 835 -32.96 23.01 12.41
C VAL A 835 -32.84 24.53 12.34
N PRO A 836 -32.91 25.26 13.47
CA PRO A 836 -32.73 26.71 13.45
C PRO A 836 -31.39 27.14 12.84
N GLY A 837 -31.45 28.00 11.82
CA GLY A 837 -30.27 28.52 11.14
C GLY A 837 -29.63 27.59 10.09
N VAL A 838 -30.32 26.50 9.71
CA VAL A 838 -29.88 25.61 8.62
C VAL A 838 -31.02 25.42 7.62
N ASP A 839 -30.75 25.66 6.34
CA ASP A 839 -31.69 25.34 5.26
C ASP A 839 -31.71 23.83 5.02
N MET A 840 -32.63 23.11 5.68
CA MET A 840 -32.76 21.66 5.55
C MET A 840 -33.18 21.23 4.14
N GLU A 841 -33.86 22.11 3.39
CA GLU A 841 -34.32 21.83 2.03
C GLU A 841 -33.14 21.73 1.05
N LYS A 842 -31.96 22.28 1.41
CA LYS A 842 -30.68 22.06 0.72
C LYS A 842 -30.29 20.58 0.66
N PHE A 843 -30.68 19.78 1.64
CA PHE A 843 -30.24 18.38 1.76
C PHE A 843 -31.34 17.36 1.42
N ASN A 844 -32.45 17.82 0.84
CA ASN A 844 -33.55 16.95 0.42
C ASN A 844 -33.13 16.06 -0.76
N LEU A 845 -33.12 14.73 -0.54
CA LEU A 845 -32.66 13.74 -1.53
C LEU A 845 -33.45 13.79 -2.84
N ASN A 846 -34.74 14.16 -2.81
CA ASN A 846 -35.61 14.22 -3.99
C ASN A 846 -35.20 15.33 -4.98
N LYS A 847 -34.35 16.27 -4.57
CA LYS A 847 -33.74 17.26 -5.48
C LYS A 847 -32.63 16.68 -6.35
N TYR A 848 -32.04 15.57 -5.92
CA TYR A 848 -30.80 15.02 -6.49
C TYR A 848 -30.97 13.65 -7.12
N TYR A 849 -32.00 12.91 -6.71
CA TYR A 849 -32.21 11.51 -7.07
C TYR A 849 -33.67 11.23 -7.39
N THR A 850 -33.91 10.28 -8.29
CA THR A 850 -35.25 9.68 -8.44
C THR A 850 -35.55 8.74 -7.27
N PRO A 851 -36.83 8.42 -6.98
CA PRO A 851 -37.20 7.46 -5.93
C PRO A 851 -36.49 6.10 -6.09
N ASP A 852 -36.32 5.61 -7.32
CA ASP A 852 -35.61 4.36 -7.61
C ASP A 852 -34.12 4.45 -7.29
N GLN A 853 -33.47 5.59 -7.56
CA GLN A 853 -32.07 5.81 -7.22
C GLN A 853 -31.85 5.87 -5.72
N ILE A 854 -32.74 6.55 -4.98
CA ILE A 854 -32.69 6.58 -3.51
C ILE A 854 -32.80 5.15 -2.98
N THR A 855 -33.82 4.41 -3.44
CA THR A 855 -34.06 3.01 -3.05
C THR A 855 -32.83 2.14 -3.32
N TYR A 856 -32.23 2.26 -4.50
CA TYR A 856 -31.02 1.51 -4.86
C TYR A 856 -29.84 1.81 -3.93
N TYR A 857 -29.49 3.09 -3.73
CA TYR A 857 -28.35 3.45 -2.87
C TYR A 857 -28.56 3.05 -1.41
N VAL A 858 -29.80 3.18 -0.90
CA VAL A 858 -30.16 2.77 0.47
C VAL A 858 -30.02 1.26 0.62
N GLN A 859 -30.54 0.47 -0.33
CA GLN A 859 -30.45 -0.99 -0.30
C GLN A 859 -29.01 -1.49 -0.38
N GLU A 860 -28.19 -0.93 -1.27
CA GLU A 860 -26.77 -1.28 -1.38
C GLU A 860 -26.03 -0.95 -0.08
N LEU A 861 -26.26 0.24 0.51
CA LEU A 861 -25.62 0.61 1.77
C LEU A 861 -26.05 -0.28 2.94
N LYS A 862 -27.35 -0.61 3.05
CA LYS A 862 -27.87 -1.54 4.08
C LYS A 862 -27.23 -2.93 3.92
N LYS A 863 -27.15 -3.44 2.69
CA LYS A 863 -26.51 -4.71 2.37
C LYS A 863 -25.03 -4.70 2.78
N GLU A 864 -24.27 -3.69 2.40
CA GLU A 864 -22.86 -3.58 2.79
C GLU A 864 -22.67 -3.52 4.31
N ARG A 865 -23.55 -2.78 5.02
CA ARG A 865 -23.52 -2.69 6.50
C ARG A 865 -23.78 -4.07 7.12
N LYS A 866 -24.77 -4.81 6.62
CA LYS A 866 -25.10 -6.17 7.08
C LYS A 866 -23.96 -7.17 6.83
N GLU A 867 -23.39 -7.14 5.63
CA GLU A 867 -22.23 -7.98 5.27
C GLU A 867 -20.97 -7.66 6.10
N TYR A 868 -20.80 -6.41 6.52
CA TYR A 868 -19.69 -6.04 7.39
C TYR A 868 -19.92 -6.51 8.82
N LEU A 869 -21.09 -6.24 9.41
CA LEU A 869 -21.36 -6.60 10.80
C LEU A 869 -21.41 -8.13 11.01
N SER A 870 -21.81 -8.90 10.00
CA SER A 870 -21.84 -10.38 10.09
C SER A 870 -20.46 -11.02 10.25
N LYS A 871 -19.37 -10.26 10.06
CA LYS A 871 -17.98 -10.72 10.32
C LYS A 871 -17.66 -10.86 11.81
N PHE A 872 -18.53 -10.37 12.69
CA PHE A 872 -18.35 -10.34 14.15
C PHE A 872 -19.26 -11.36 14.84
N PRO A 873 -18.88 -12.65 14.91
CA PRO A 873 -19.78 -13.71 15.36
C PRO A 873 -20.17 -13.64 16.85
N LYS A 874 -19.40 -12.90 17.65
CA LYS A 874 -19.68 -12.70 19.09
C LYS A 874 -20.46 -11.40 19.36
N LEU A 875 -20.79 -10.61 18.35
CA LEU A 875 -21.54 -9.38 18.51
C LEU A 875 -22.98 -9.71 18.93
N TYR A 876 -23.55 -8.94 19.85
CA TYR A 876 -24.92 -9.18 20.31
C TYR A 876 -25.94 -9.10 19.14
N PRO A 877 -26.93 -10.02 19.07
CA PRO A 877 -27.93 -10.05 18.00
C PRO A 877 -28.72 -8.74 17.84
N GLU A 878 -28.98 -8.02 18.93
CA GLU A 878 -29.69 -6.74 18.96
C GLU A 878 -28.93 -5.65 18.20
N ILE A 879 -27.59 -5.68 18.25
CA ILE A 879 -26.74 -4.75 17.49
C ILE A 879 -26.79 -5.10 16.00
N LEU A 880 -26.83 -6.39 15.66
CA LEU A 880 -26.90 -6.86 14.27
C LEU A 880 -28.24 -6.53 13.60
N SER A 881 -29.34 -6.66 14.33
CA SER A 881 -30.69 -6.39 13.82
C SER A 881 -31.01 -4.89 13.72
N ALA A 882 -30.28 -4.03 14.42
CA ALA A 882 -30.52 -2.58 14.46
C ALA A 882 -30.32 -1.86 13.11
N ILE A 883 -29.68 -2.50 12.12
CA ILE A 883 -29.42 -1.93 10.79
C ILE A 883 -30.34 -2.47 9.69
N GLU A 884 -31.29 -3.36 10.03
CA GLU A 884 -32.20 -4.00 9.06
C GLU A 884 -33.25 -3.04 8.48
#